data_AF-A0A8S4A406-F1
#
_entry.id   AF-A0A8S4A406-F1
#
_cell.length_a   1.000
_cell.length_b   1.000
_cell.length_c   1.000
_cell.angle_alpha   90.00
_cell.angle_beta   90.00
_cell.angle_gamma   90.00
#
_symmetry.space_group_name_H-M   'P 1'
#
loop_
_entity.id
_entity.type
_entity.pdbx_description
1 polymer ?
#
loop_
_entity_poly.entity_id
_entity_poly.type
_entity_poly.pdbx_seq_one_letter_code
_entity_poly.pdbx_strand_id
1 'polypeptide(L)'
;MKRLVLPVWIILACLRLSSSVCPGGWFGLRCEYKCRCTENKCEQPEGTCYGGATCQPEWFGPACQYVDLAQRYKASDPRLPVNLILDGNENTCLNANEVTLSLLEPFQLSWFRAHVRDSYVPGTLKIQFREKTNSPLLACENQRAAQVSDTAVDIHCDLNIMVSQVILTGESVRALCSFFISGGRNVALKQKAAQSTIYDVRNSQASKAVDGDASNWYDSATCSHTDEGKREANWNVTFYQPASVNRYVIYNRDEGVHVDERLQGFQLISYDPAGAKVFQFVDTAPTEQKVYTVTSLATEIQTVDIRAKKADRYGQTIVTLCEVEVFGDSVCEPGRFGRNCEHKCNCADSNETCFVSTGGCPSGCPSGFQGESCSEVCKKGWFGTSCQYKCHCRLDFCEFVDGSCTQGVSCASGWFGPACQYEDLVQSETLDQSLLPPFVVRDSNDNTCVDDSTQMVIIVWTIPYQFTWLKAVVKDPDVLSRLSLHFKTDSSQSVNCTNHQQARVNDRTVDIHCDLSEMVKQVIITGEGVKYLCSVYISGGRNVALKQRTTQTSIFPLISMSQSKNAVDGNRDNIFEHGSCTHTNYDDNSPAWAVTFSGKLTVNRYVLYNRALVAHRLQGFLLESFSEEGTNVFKFKDLVPTTQGVYTVTSTAPPSPISLVKIQIASLDVNRNANFLTLCEVEIFGDSLCESGQYGRECEHKCACADKNDTCFVSTGGCPSGCAPGFQGRILQSSL
;
A
#
# COMPACT_ATOMS: atom_id res chain seq x y z
N MET A 1 19.18 50.73 -47.99
CA MET A 1 17.88 50.95 -47.30
C MET A 1 17.77 49.93 -46.18
N LYS A 2 17.90 50.37 -44.92
CA LYS A 2 17.80 49.52 -43.73
C LYS A 2 16.32 49.11 -43.55
N ARG A 3 15.99 47.83 -43.66
CA ARG A 3 14.66 47.32 -43.27
C ARG A 3 14.68 47.01 -41.78
N LEU A 4 13.88 47.78 -41.05
CA LEU A 4 13.52 47.55 -39.65
C LEU A 4 12.82 46.19 -39.53
N VAL A 5 13.32 45.31 -38.67
CA VAL A 5 12.62 44.10 -38.23
C VAL A 5 12.05 44.41 -36.85
N LEU A 6 10.73 44.53 -36.75
CA LEU A 6 10.00 44.62 -35.48
C LEU A 6 9.77 43.19 -34.95
N PRO A 7 10.05 42.90 -33.65
CA PRO A 7 9.68 41.62 -33.07
C PRO A 7 8.18 41.63 -32.72
N VAL A 8 7.44 40.66 -33.26
CA VAL A 8 6.06 40.36 -32.85
C VAL A 8 6.15 39.70 -31.48
N TRP A 9 5.77 40.44 -30.44
CA TRP A 9 5.52 39.87 -29.12
C TRP A 9 4.20 39.11 -29.19
N ILE A 10 4.27 37.78 -29.28
CA ILE A 10 3.14 36.92 -28.96
C ILE A 10 2.95 37.03 -27.45
N ILE A 11 2.06 37.92 -27.02
CA ILE A 11 1.51 37.87 -25.67
C ILE A 11 0.67 36.59 -25.63
N LEU A 12 1.25 35.50 -25.12
CA LEU A 12 0.44 34.46 -24.50
C LEU A 12 -0.28 35.16 -23.35
N ALA A 13 -1.50 35.60 -23.60
CA ALA A 13 -2.45 35.86 -22.54
C ALA A 13 -2.69 34.51 -21.87
N CYS A 14 -1.87 34.23 -20.85
CA CYS A 14 -2.18 33.25 -19.85
C CYS A 14 -3.51 33.71 -19.25
N LEU A 15 -4.62 33.18 -19.77
CA LEU A 15 -5.90 33.19 -19.07
C LEU A 15 -5.56 32.58 -17.72
N ARG A 16 -5.37 33.43 -16.72
CA ARG A 16 -5.45 33.02 -15.32
C ARG A 16 -6.85 32.44 -15.21
N LEU A 17 -6.96 31.12 -15.33
CA LEU A 17 -8.02 30.37 -14.68
C LEU A 17 -7.92 30.83 -13.23
N SER A 18 -8.81 31.72 -12.83
CA SER A 18 -8.97 32.05 -11.43
C SER A 18 -9.25 30.73 -10.74
N SER A 19 -8.31 30.21 -9.96
CA SER A 19 -8.62 29.23 -8.94
C SER A 19 -9.60 29.95 -8.00
N SER A 20 -10.90 29.82 -8.28
CA SER A 20 -11.94 30.36 -7.42
C SER A 20 -11.82 29.63 -6.10
N VAL A 21 -11.25 30.31 -5.09
CA VAL A 21 -11.25 29.83 -3.71
C VAL A 21 -12.70 29.52 -3.37
N CYS A 22 -12.95 28.29 -2.96
CA CYS A 22 -14.31 27.86 -2.67
C CYS A 22 -14.83 28.56 -1.41
N PRO A 23 -16.14 28.86 -1.35
CA PRO A 23 -16.75 29.30 -0.10
C PRO A 23 -16.42 28.33 1.03
N GLY A 24 -16.34 28.86 2.26
CA GLY A 24 -16.07 28.03 3.44
C GLY A 24 -17.00 26.82 3.51
N GLY A 25 -16.43 25.64 3.79
CA GLY A 25 -17.19 24.40 3.80
C GLY A 25 -17.36 23.71 2.43
N TRP A 26 -16.65 24.16 1.38
CA TRP A 26 -16.67 23.55 0.04
C TRP A 26 -15.26 23.39 -0.54
N PHE A 27 -15.08 22.43 -1.45
CA PHE A 27 -13.82 22.18 -2.16
C PHE A 27 -14.04 21.57 -3.56
N GLY A 28 -12.95 21.36 -4.30
CA GLY A 28 -12.94 20.85 -5.68
C GLY A 28 -12.98 21.94 -6.75
N LEU A 29 -12.74 21.56 -8.01
CA LEU A 29 -12.55 22.47 -9.15
C LEU A 29 -13.73 23.41 -9.45
N ARG A 30 -14.91 23.15 -8.88
CA ARG A 30 -16.12 23.98 -8.98
C ARG A 30 -16.88 24.11 -7.66
N CYS A 31 -16.21 23.87 -6.53
CA CYS A 31 -16.88 23.84 -5.22
C CYS A 31 -18.06 22.86 -5.22
N GLU A 32 -17.88 21.72 -5.89
CA GLU A 32 -18.91 20.72 -6.13
C GLU A 32 -18.97 19.66 -5.00
N TYR A 33 -18.02 19.72 -4.06
CA TYR A 33 -17.92 18.85 -2.90
C TYR A 33 -18.06 19.63 -1.61
N LYS A 34 -18.80 19.06 -0.66
CA LYS A 34 -19.04 19.65 0.65
C LYS A 34 -17.98 19.15 1.65
N CYS A 35 -17.40 20.07 2.40
CA CYS A 35 -16.46 19.77 3.46
C CYS A 35 -17.16 19.04 4.60
N ARG A 36 -16.70 17.83 4.92
CA ARG A 36 -17.22 17.02 6.04
C ARG A 36 -16.13 16.71 7.07
N CYS A 37 -15.11 17.56 7.16
CA CYS A 37 -14.13 17.54 8.24
C CYS A 37 -14.72 18.18 9.50
N THR A 38 -14.24 17.80 10.68
CA THR A 38 -14.59 18.45 11.94
C THR A 38 -14.28 19.95 11.85
N GLU A 39 -15.22 20.77 12.33
CA GLU A 39 -15.16 22.25 12.23
C GLU A 39 -15.03 22.79 10.79
N ASN A 40 -15.32 21.98 9.76
CA ASN A 40 -15.18 22.30 8.34
C ASN A 40 -13.75 22.69 7.91
N LYS A 41 -12.74 22.12 8.57
CA LYS A 41 -11.31 22.33 8.26
C LYS A 41 -10.83 21.37 7.16
N CYS A 42 -11.10 21.71 5.90
CA CYS A 42 -10.57 20.99 4.73
C CYS A 42 -9.70 21.90 3.85
N GLU A 43 -8.64 21.34 3.27
CA GLU A 43 -7.79 22.01 2.30
C GLU A 43 -8.51 22.16 0.95
N GLN A 44 -8.12 23.17 0.18
CA GLN A 44 -8.64 23.39 -1.16
C GLN A 44 -7.50 23.35 -2.18
N PRO A 45 -7.69 22.69 -3.34
CA PRO A 45 -8.93 22.05 -3.81
C PRO A 45 -9.17 20.59 -3.36
N GLU A 46 -8.28 19.97 -2.59
CA GLU A 46 -8.23 18.51 -2.36
C GLU A 46 -9.31 17.98 -1.40
N GLY A 47 -9.76 18.81 -0.45
CA GLY A 47 -10.74 18.41 0.58
C GLY A 47 -10.16 17.61 1.75
N THR A 48 -8.83 17.44 1.80
CA THR A 48 -8.11 16.77 2.89
C THR A 48 -8.31 17.51 4.21
N CYS A 49 -8.60 16.76 5.28
CA CYS A 49 -8.70 17.36 6.61
C CYS A 49 -7.32 17.74 7.13
N TYR A 50 -7.17 18.94 7.69
CA TYR A 50 -5.89 19.44 8.19
C TYR A 50 -5.97 19.88 9.65
N GLY A 51 -4.81 20.11 10.27
CA GLY A 51 -4.74 20.62 11.64
C GLY A 51 -5.34 19.67 12.69
N GLY A 52 -5.24 18.35 12.46
CA GLY A 52 -5.82 17.32 13.33
C GLY A 52 -7.32 17.13 13.18
N ALA A 53 -7.97 17.80 12.23
CA ALA A 53 -9.37 17.54 11.89
C ALA A 53 -9.53 16.14 11.30
N THR A 54 -10.63 15.49 11.64
CA THR A 54 -11.04 14.16 11.15
C THR A 54 -12.38 14.28 10.46
N CYS A 55 -12.89 13.18 9.89
CA CYS A 55 -14.25 13.19 9.35
C CYS A 55 -15.29 13.41 10.46
N GLN A 56 -16.33 14.16 10.14
CA GLN A 56 -17.53 14.29 10.98
C GLN A 56 -18.12 12.90 11.24
N PRO A 57 -18.85 12.69 12.35
CA PRO A 57 -19.57 11.45 12.61
C PRO A 57 -20.45 11.04 11.41
N GLU A 58 -20.53 9.74 11.15
CA GLU A 58 -21.14 9.13 9.94
C GLU A 58 -20.42 9.36 8.61
N TRP A 59 -19.26 10.02 8.57
CA TRP A 59 -18.49 10.22 7.34
C TRP A 59 -17.09 9.59 7.42
N PHE A 60 -16.62 9.06 6.29
CA PHE A 60 -15.28 8.48 6.17
C PHE A 60 -14.77 8.51 4.72
N GLY A 61 -13.61 7.88 4.48
CA GLY A 61 -13.03 7.73 3.16
C GLY A 61 -12.38 9.01 2.63
N PRO A 62 -11.98 9.03 1.34
CA PRO A 62 -11.31 10.19 0.74
C PRO A 62 -12.10 11.48 0.91
N ALA A 63 -11.45 12.50 1.46
CA ALA A 63 -12.01 13.82 1.77
C ALA A 63 -13.34 13.77 2.55
N CYS A 64 -13.59 12.71 3.32
CA CYS A 64 -14.81 12.50 4.11
C CYS A 64 -16.11 12.53 3.27
N GLN A 65 -16.07 12.05 2.03
CA GLN A 65 -17.23 12.11 1.12
C GLN A 65 -18.14 10.88 1.16
N TYR A 66 -17.79 9.84 1.94
CA TYR A 66 -18.56 8.60 2.03
C TYR A 66 -19.30 8.51 3.34
N VAL A 67 -20.56 8.06 3.27
CA VAL A 67 -21.35 7.80 4.47
C VAL A 67 -20.95 6.45 5.06
N ASP A 68 -20.58 6.43 6.34
CA ASP A 68 -20.35 5.22 7.10
C ASP A 68 -21.67 4.66 7.63
N LEU A 69 -22.18 3.63 6.96
CA LEU A 69 -23.39 2.95 7.42
C LEU A 69 -23.15 2.19 8.73
N ALA A 70 -21.91 1.84 9.05
CA ALA A 70 -21.58 1.02 10.21
C ALA A 70 -21.89 1.76 11.53
N GLN A 71 -21.66 3.07 11.60
CA GLN A 71 -21.94 3.89 12.80
C GLN A 71 -23.40 3.89 13.25
N ARG A 72 -24.34 3.61 12.35
CA ARG A 72 -25.77 3.50 12.67
C ARG A 72 -26.10 2.27 13.52
N TYR A 73 -25.12 1.39 13.75
CA TYR A 73 -25.27 0.11 14.44
C TYR A 73 -24.49 0.01 15.74
N LYS A 74 -24.11 1.14 16.36
CA LYS A 74 -23.61 1.11 17.74
C LYS A 74 -24.61 0.37 18.61
N ALA A 75 -24.22 -0.81 19.07
CA ALA A 75 -25.07 -1.72 19.80
C ALA A 75 -25.40 -1.11 21.16
N SER A 76 -26.62 -1.32 21.64
CA SER A 76 -27.09 -0.76 22.91
C SER A 76 -26.26 -1.21 24.11
N ASP A 77 -25.64 -2.41 24.05
CA ASP A 77 -24.65 -2.85 25.05
C ASP A 77 -23.25 -2.36 24.65
N PRO A 78 -22.67 -1.37 25.35
CA PRO A 78 -21.36 -0.79 25.03
C PRO A 78 -20.21 -1.80 25.13
N ARG A 79 -20.42 -2.98 25.74
CA ARG A 79 -19.38 -4.01 25.92
C ARG A 79 -19.21 -4.94 24.71
N LEU A 80 -20.08 -4.86 23.71
CA LEU A 80 -19.99 -5.72 22.54
C LEU A 80 -18.77 -5.35 21.67
N PRO A 81 -18.01 -6.34 21.16
CA PRO A 81 -16.83 -6.11 20.33
C PRO A 81 -17.09 -5.17 19.14
N VAL A 82 -18.29 -5.24 18.55
CA VAL A 82 -18.70 -4.39 17.43
C VAL A 82 -18.58 -2.90 17.76
N ASN A 83 -18.83 -2.48 19.00
CA ASN A 83 -18.75 -1.06 19.36
C ASN A 83 -17.31 -0.53 19.36
N LEU A 84 -16.32 -1.41 19.55
CA LEU A 84 -14.91 -1.04 19.52
C LEU A 84 -14.46 -0.71 18.08
N ILE A 85 -14.92 -1.47 17.09
CA ILE A 85 -14.53 -1.21 15.68
C ILE A 85 -15.33 -0.09 15.01
N LEU A 86 -16.35 0.44 15.70
CA LEU A 86 -17.23 1.51 15.24
C LEU A 86 -17.07 2.81 16.02
N ASP A 87 -16.07 2.90 16.90
CA ASP A 87 -15.80 4.10 17.68
C ASP A 87 -15.01 5.16 16.89
N GLY A 88 -14.48 4.79 15.72
CA GLY A 88 -13.65 5.64 14.87
C GLY A 88 -12.22 5.79 15.37
N ASN A 89 -11.80 5.02 16.38
CA ASN A 89 -10.46 5.04 16.95
C ASN A 89 -9.63 3.88 16.42
N GLU A 90 -8.70 4.22 15.52
CA GLU A 90 -7.80 3.24 14.89
C GLU A 90 -6.73 2.67 15.84
N ASN A 91 -6.68 3.13 17.09
CA ASN A 91 -5.70 2.70 18.09
C ASN A 91 -6.25 1.65 19.07
N THR A 92 -7.57 1.43 19.07
CA THR A 92 -8.24 0.45 19.93
C THR A 92 -8.69 -0.74 19.11
N CYS A 93 -7.99 -1.86 19.22
CA CYS A 93 -8.24 -3.03 18.38
C CYS A 93 -8.83 -4.20 19.12
N LEU A 94 -9.62 -4.97 18.39
CA LEU A 94 -10.29 -6.17 18.87
C LEU A 94 -9.32 -7.22 19.41
N ASN A 95 -9.90 -8.12 20.18
CA ASN A 95 -9.32 -9.44 20.45
C ASN A 95 -10.44 -10.48 20.33
N ALA A 96 -11.02 -10.57 19.14
CA ALA A 96 -12.14 -11.45 18.82
C ALA A 96 -11.81 -12.31 17.60
N ASN A 97 -12.40 -13.51 17.53
CA ASN A 97 -12.25 -14.40 16.37
C ASN A 97 -13.23 -14.08 15.24
N GLU A 98 -14.38 -13.51 15.61
CA GLU A 98 -15.48 -13.23 14.71
C GLU A 98 -16.24 -12.01 15.22
N VAL A 99 -16.75 -11.21 14.28
CA VAL A 99 -17.65 -10.09 14.57
C VAL A 99 -18.82 -10.13 13.60
N THR A 100 -20.04 -9.99 14.13
CA THR A 100 -21.25 -9.84 13.32
C THR A 100 -21.82 -8.45 13.50
N LEU A 101 -22.04 -7.75 12.39
CA LEU A 101 -22.74 -6.48 12.31
C LEU A 101 -24.12 -6.72 11.72
N SER A 102 -25.18 -6.27 12.42
CA SER A 102 -26.56 -6.35 11.92
C SER A 102 -27.04 -4.96 11.54
N LEU A 103 -27.40 -4.80 10.27
CA LEU A 103 -27.88 -3.55 9.71
C LEU A 103 -29.36 -3.35 10.09
N LEU A 104 -29.74 -2.15 10.53
CA LEU A 104 -31.11 -1.74 10.92
C LEU A 104 -32.07 -1.89 9.74
N GLU A 105 -31.58 -1.60 8.55
CA GLU A 105 -32.30 -1.75 7.30
C GLU A 105 -31.37 -2.45 6.29
N PRO A 106 -31.92 -3.24 5.36
CA PRO A 106 -31.10 -3.85 4.33
C PRO A 106 -30.55 -2.80 3.35
N PHE A 107 -29.25 -2.88 3.03
CA PHE A 107 -28.59 -1.97 2.08
C PHE A 107 -27.75 -2.73 1.05
N GLN A 108 -27.64 -2.18 -0.16
CA GLN A 108 -26.57 -2.57 -1.07
C GLN A 108 -25.26 -1.97 -0.57
N LEU A 109 -24.25 -2.81 -0.39
CA LEU A 109 -22.93 -2.40 0.07
C LEU A 109 -22.01 -2.22 -1.15
N SER A 110 -21.20 -1.17 -1.13
CA SER A 110 -20.27 -0.85 -2.22
C SER A 110 -18.85 -1.33 -1.90
N TRP A 111 -18.29 -0.87 -0.78
CA TRP A 111 -16.94 -1.21 -0.33
C TRP A 111 -16.78 -1.07 1.19
N PHE A 112 -15.67 -1.57 1.71
CA PHE A 112 -15.36 -1.59 3.14
C PHE A 112 -13.95 -1.03 3.38
N ARG A 113 -13.75 -0.28 4.46
CA ARG A 113 -12.40 0.07 4.94
C ARG A 113 -12.14 -0.64 6.25
N ALA A 114 -11.04 -1.37 6.33
CA ALA A 114 -10.60 -2.01 7.56
C ALA A 114 -9.24 -1.46 7.98
N HIS A 115 -9.13 -1.04 9.25
CA HIS A 115 -7.85 -0.72 9.87
C HIS A 115 -7.46 -1.83 10.82
N VAL A 116 -6.22 -2.29 10.74
CA VAL A 116 -5.64 -3.33 11.59
C VAL A 116 -4.43 -2.78 12.33
N ARG A 117 -4.13 -3.35 13.50
CA ARG A 117 -3.04 -2.88 14.38
C ARG A 117 -1.66 -2.97 13.72
N ASP A 118 -1.44 -4.07 13.03
CA ASP A 118 -0.21 -4.40 12.33
C ASP A 118 -0.44 -4.34 10.81
N SER A 119 0.55 -4.65 9.97
CA SER A 119 0.34 -4.56 8.52
C SER A 119 -0.79 -5.49 8.06
N TYR A 120 -1.67 -5.10 7.14
CA TYR A 120 -2.71 -6.01 6.62
C TYR A 120 -2.11 -7.18 5.81
N VAL A 121 -2.73 -8.36 5.83
CA VAL A 121 -2.41 -9.47 4.92
C VAL A 121 -3.62 -9.77 4.04
N PRO A 122 -3.45 -9.77 2.71
CA PRO A 122 -4.51 -10.18 1.79
C PRO A 122 -5.06 -11.57 2.14
N GLY A 123 -6.38 -11.69 2.22
CA GLY A 123 -7.07 -12.96 2.46
C GLY A 123 -7.21 -13.39 3.94
N THR A 124 -6.56 -12.73 4.89
CA THR A 124 -6.71 -13.04 6.33
C THR A 124 -7.93 -12.37 6.98
N LEU A 125 -8.51 -11.36 6.35
CA LEU A 125 -9.84 -10.84 6.69
C LEU A 125 -10.85 -11.35 5.67
N LYS A 126 -11.76 -12.21 6.12
CA LYS A 126 -12.83 -12.79 5.30
C LYS A 126 -14.15 -12.12 5.65
N ILE A 127 -14.86 -11.66 4.63
CA ILE A 127 -16.16 -10.99 4.77
C ILE A 127 -17.25 -11.90 4.21
N GLN A 128 -18.31 -12.10 5.00
CA GLN A 128 -19.51 -12.82 4.62
C GLN A 128 -20.75 -11.98 4.89
N PHE A 129 -21.84 -12.29 4.19
CA PHE A 129 -23.07 -11.51 4.19
C PHE A 129 -24.28 -12.39 4.43
N ARG A 130 -25.35 -11.80 4.96
CA ARG A 130 -26.70 -12.36 4.88
C ARG A 130 -27.67 -11.32 4.34
N GLU A 131 -28.61 -11.77 3.52
CA GLU A 131 -29.71 -10.94 3.02
C GLU A 131 -30.77 -10.68 4.10
N LYS A 132 -30.99 -11.68 4.96
CA LYS A 132 -31.86 -11.63 6.14
C LYS A 132 -31.22 -12.43 7.26
N THR A 133 -31.59 -12.17 8.51
CA THR A 133 -31.01 -12.83 9.70
C THR A 133 -30.96 -14.36 9.60
N ASN A 134 -31.92 -14.99 8.90
CA ASN A 134 -32.00 -16.45 8.74
C ASN A 134 -31.62 -16.97 7.34
N SER A 135 -31.12 -16.11 6.46
CA SER A 135 -30.66 -16.53 5.13
C SER A 135 -29.28 -17.21 5.20
N PRO A 136 -28.91 -18.07 4.22
CA PRO A 136 -27.57 -18.63 4.11
C PRO A 136 -26.49 -17.55 4.08
N LEU A 137 -25.29 -17.89 4.56
CA LEU A 137 -24.12 -17.04 4.46
C LEU A 137 -23.63 -17.00 3.01
N LEU A 138 -23.41 -15.80 2.49
CA LEU A 138 -22.82 -15.54 1.19
C LEU A 138 -21.40 -15.02 1.41
N ALA A 139 -20.40 -15.67 0.81
CA ALA A 139 -19.03 -15.18 0.88
C ALA A 139 -18.83 -13.98 -0.07
N CYS A 140 -17.88 -13.11 0.24
CA CYS A 140 -17.35 -12.15 -0.71
C CYS A 140 -16.57 -12.90 -1.81
N GLU A 141 -17.25 -13.32 -2.87
CA GLU A 141 -16.60 -13.93 -4.03
C GLU A 141 -15.71 -12.90 -4.73
N ASN A 142 -14.50 -13.31 -5.12
CA ASN A 142 -13.48 -12.44 -5.72
C ASN A 142 -13.22 -11.17 -4.90
N GLN A 143 -13.03 -11.32 -3.58
CA GLN A 143 -12.70 -10.22 -2.68
C GLN A 143 -11.48 -9.44 -3.22
N ARG A 144 -11.75 -8.27 -3.80
CA ARG A 144 -10.71 -7.36 -4.28
C ARG A 144 -10.27 -6.51 -3.09
N ALA A 145 -8.98 -6.41 -2.86
CA ALA A 145 -8.43 -5.62 -1.78
C ALA A 145 -7.36 -4.68 -2.33
N ALA A 146 -7.42 -3.41 -1.98
CA ALA A 146 -6.40 -2.43 -2.31
C ALA A 146 -5.81 -1.88 -1.01
N GLN A 147 -4.49 -1.95 -0.90
CA GLN A 147 -3.80 -1.46 0.28
C GLN A 147 -3.78 0.07 0.26
N VAL A 148 -4.32 0.69 1.31
CA VAL A 148 -4.36 2.15 1.48
C VAL A 148 -3.11 2.62 2.20
N SER A 149 -2.71 1.87 3.22
CA SER A 149 -1.48 2.04 3.97
C SER A 149 -1.05 0.67 4.53
N ASP A 150 0.04 0.62 5.30
CA ASP A 150 0.41 -0.63 5.96
C ASP A 150 -0.72 -1.19 6.82
N THR A 151 -1.43 -0.33 7.55
CA THR A 151 -2.46 -0.71 8.53
C THR A 151 -3.89 -0.59 8.00
N ALA A 152 -4.11 -0.06 6.81
CA ALA A 152 -5.44 0.16 6.26
C ALA A 152 -5.60 -0.51 4.88
N VAL A 153 -6.74 -1.17 4.70
CA VAL A 153 -7.11 -1.81 3.44
C VAL A 153 -8.53 -1.47 3.06
N ASP A 154 -8.73 -1.23 1.77
CA ASP A 154 -10.04 -1.14 1.15
C ASP A 154 -10.39 -2.49 0.55
N ILE A 155 -11.61 -2.95 0.80
CA ILE A 155 -12.12 -4.23 0.32
C ILE A 155 -13.39 -3.98 -0.47
N HIS A 156 -13.46 -4.53 -1.67
CA HIS A 156 -14.63 -4.49 -2.52
C HIS A 156 -15.14 -5.91 -2.74
N CYS A 157 -16.46 -6.07 -2.62
CA CYS A 157 -17.17 -7.31 -2.88
C CYS A 157 -18.21 -7.06 -3.97
N ASP A 158 -18.20 -7.88 -5.02
CA ASP A 158 -19.17 -7.74 -6.10
C ASP A 158 -20.53 -8.30 -5.64
N LEU A 159 -21.35 -7.43 -5.06
CA LEU A 159 -22.64 -7.79 -4.45
C LEU A 159 -23.81 -7.19 -5.24
N ASN A 160 -24.75 -8.05 -5.62
CA ASN A 160 -26.04 -7.65 -6.19
C ASN A 160 -27.21 -8.08 -5.31
N ILE A 161 -27.06 -7.86 -4.00
CA ILE A 161 -28.07 -8.20 -2.99
C ILE A 161 -28.19 -7.08 -1.96
N MET A 162 -29.33 -7.03 -1.29
CA MET A 162 -29.51 -6.21 -0.09
C MET A 162 -28.96 -6.97 1.11
N VAL A 163 -27.97 -6.40 1.77
CA VAL A 163 -27.33 -7.00 2.94
C VAL A 163 -28.05 -6.55 4.19
N SER A 164 -28.37 -7.48 5.09
CA SER A 164 -28.86 -7.18 6.44
C SER A 164 -27.83 -7.49 7.53
N GLN A 165 -26.86 -8.37 7.26
CA GLN A 165 -25.79 -8.70 8.21
C GLN A 165 -24.44 -8.84 7.49
N VAL A 166 -23.40 -8.31 8.12
CA VAL A 166 -22.00 -8.47 7.72
C VAL A 166 -21.28 -9.27 8.81
N ILE A 167 -20.59 -10.33 8.42
CA ILE A 167 -19.87 -11.23 9.30
C ILE A 167 -18.39 -11.18 8.92
N LEU A 168 -17.54 -10.81 9.87
CA LEU A 168 -16.09 -10.73 9.72
C LEU A 168 -15.45 -11.92 10.42
N THR A 169 -14.64 -12.67 9.67
CA THR A 169 -13.89 -13.84 10.16
C THR A 169 -12.44 -13.80 9.68
N GLY A 170 -11.61 -14.71 10.20
CA GLY A 170 -10.21 -14.85 9.82
C GLY A 170 -9.24 -14.24 10.83
N GLU A 171 -7.94 -14.40 10.56
CA GLU A 171 -6.87 -14.05 11.50
C GLU A 171 -6.80 -12.55 11.78
N SER A 172 -7.10 -11.71 10.78
CA SER A 172 -7.05 -10.26 10.91
C SER A 172 -8.10 -9.68 11.86
N VAL A 173 -9.18 -10.42 12.18
CA VAL A 173 -10.23 -9.92 13.08
C VAL A 173 -9.68 -9.65 14.48
N ARG A 174 -8.67 -10.42 14.92
CA ARG A 174 -7.99 -10.21 16.21
C ARG A 174 -7.09 -8.97 16.25
N ALA A 175 -6.84 -8.35 15.11
CA ALA A 175 -6.04 -7.14 14.99
C ALA A 175 -6.88 -5.96 14.47
N LEU A 176 -8.18 -6.15 14.19
CA LEU A 176 -9.05 -5.13 13.60
C LEU A 176 -9.34 -4.01 14.60
N CYS A 177 -9.00 -2.78 14.24
CA CYS A 177 -9.14 -1.57 15.05
C CYS A 177 -10.39 -0.78 14.67
N SER A 178 -10.64 -0.58 13.38
CA SER A 178 -11.85 0.06 12.91
C SER A 178 -12.34 -0.61 11.62
N PHE A 179 -13.66 -0.56 11.41
CA PHE A 179 -14.29 -1.12 10.22
C PHE A 179 -15.43 -0.22 9.75
N PHE A 180 -15.29 0.29 8.53
CA PHE A 180 -16.25 1.20 7.91
C PHE A 180 -16.98 0.49 6.79
N ILE A 181 -18.29 0.76 6.67
CA ILE A 181 -19.14 0.22 5.61
C ILE A 181 -19.60 1.37 4.74
N SER A 182 -19.16 1.39 3.48
CA SER A 182 -19.54 2.45 2.56
C SER A 182 -21.01 2.37 2.17
N GLY A 183 -21.73 3.44 2.49
CA GLY A 183 -23.02 3.78 1.91
C GLY A 183 -22.92 4.57 0.60
N GLY A 184 -21.74 4.71 0.00
CA GLY A 184 -21.52 5.55 -1.18
C GLY A 184 -21.43 7.05 -0.84
N ARG A 185 -21.21 7.86 -1.88
CA ARG A 185 -21.18 9.33 -1.81
C ARG A 185 -22.42 9.94 -2.44
N ASN A 186 -22.76 11.18 -2.09
CA ASN A 186 -23.88 11.89 -2.75
C ASN A 186 -23.49 12.28 -4.19
N VAL A 187 -23.89 11.48 -5.18
CA VAL A 187 -23.59 11.70 -6.60
C VAL A 187 -24.45 12.79 -7.23
N ALA A 188 -25.57 13.18 -6.60
CA ALA A 188 -26.46 14.23 -7.08
C ALA A 188 -25.98 15.64 -6.74
N LEU A 189 -25.10 15.79 -5.74
CA LEU A 189 -24.63 17.08 -5.23
C LEU A 189 -24.08 17.99 -6.36
N LYS A 190 -24.68 19.17 -6.52
CA LYS A 190 -24.37 20.18 -7.55
C LYS A 190 -24.46 19.67 -9.00
N GLN A 191 -25.12 18.54 -9.24
CA GLN A 191 -25.39 18.07 -10.60
C GLN A 191 -26.49 18.92 -11.27
N LYS A 192 -26.68 18.70 -12.56
CA LYS A 192 -27.66 19.44 -13.34
C LYS A 192 -29.07 18.98 -12.99
N ALA A 193 -29.83 19.85 -12.31
CA ALA A 193 -31.23 19.63 -11.99
C ALA A 193 -32.17 20.47 -12.87
N ALA A 194 -33.37 19.94 -13.13
CA ALA A 194 -34.45 20.63 -13.84
C ALA A 194 -35.80 20.30 -13.20
N GLN A 195 -36.81 21.13 -13.48
CA GLN A 195 -38.17 20.93 -13.00
C GLN A 195 -39.18 21.42 -14.03
N SER A 196 -40.41 20.90 -13.99
CA SER A 196 -41.43 21.19 -14.99
C SER A 196 -41.82 22.67 -15.06
N THR A 197 -41.88 23.36 -13.91
CA THR A 197 -42.17 24.79 -13.77
C THR A 197 -41.46 25.35 -12.56
N ILE A 198 -41.28 26.68 -12.47
CA ILE A 198 -40.65 27.35 -11.33
C ILE A 198 -41.62 28.35 -10.74
N TYR A 199 -41.92 28.24 -9.44
CA TYR A 199 -42.81 29.18 -8.73
C TYR A 199 -42.18 30.58 -8.59
N ASP A 200 -41.02 30.69 -7.93
CA ASP A 200 -40.21 31.90 -7.88
C ASP A 200 -38.85 31.65 -8.55
N VAL A 201 -38.61 32.28 -9.70
CA VAL A 201 -37.35 32.17 -10.44
C VAL A 201 -36.11 32.56 -9.63
N ARG A 202 -36.26 33.37 -8.58
CA ARG A 202 -35.14 33.72 -7.70
C ARG A 202 -34.93 32.67 -6.61
N ASN A 203 -35.99 32.09 -6.07
CA ASN A 203 -35.92 31.31 -4.84
C ASN A 203 -36.36 29.84 -4.92
N SER A 204 -36.81 29.35 -6.06
CA SER A 204 -37.43 28.01 -6.19
C SER A 204 -36.78 27.13 -7.26
N GLN A 205 -35.54 27.45 -7.65
CA GLN A 205 -34.80 26.79 -8.73
C GLN A 205 -34.54 25.30 -8.42
N ALA A 206 -34.55 24.46 -9.45
CA ALA A 206 -34.34 23.02 -9.30
C ALA A 206 -33.00 22.66 -8.64
N SER A 207 -31.95 23.46 -8.87
CA SER A 207 -30.62 23.24 -8.32
C SER A 207 -30.55 23.32 -6.79
N LYS A 208 -31.56 23.91 -6.14
CA LYS A 208 -31.61 24.02 -4.68
C LYS A 208 -31.76 22.65 -4.01
N ALA A 209 -32.51 21.74 -4.63
CA ALA A 209 -32.67 20.39 -4.12
C ALA A 209 -31.42 19.50 -4.26
N VAL A 210 -30.31 20.02 -4.77
CA VAL A 210 -29.02 19.30 -4.85
C VAL A 210 -27.87 20.23 -4.46
N ASP A 211 -28.15 21.25 -3.64
CA ASP A 211 -27.16 22.24 -3.28
C ASP A 211 -26.42 21.90 -1.98
N GLY A 212 -26.82 20.82 -1.31
CA GLY A 212 -26.23 20.30 -0.09
C GLY A 212 -26.76 20.94 1.19
N ASP A 213 -27.77 21.80 1.12
CA ASP A 213 -28.49 22.34 2.29
C ASP A 213 -29.78 21.55 2.57
N ALA A 214 -29.71 20.66 3.56
CA ALA A 214 -30.84 19.83 3.98
C ALA A 214 -31.87 20.57 4.86
N SER A 215 -31.79 21.90 4.99
CA SER A 215 -32.78 22.68 5.73
C SER A 215 -34.15 22.56 5.08
N ASN A 216 -35.12 22.12 5.88
CA ASN A 216 -36.52 21.94 5.50
C ASN A 216 -37.37 23.22 5.60
N TRP A 217 -36.74 24.35 5.93
CA TRP A 217 -37.35 25.67 6.08
C TRP A 217 -37.40 26.42 4.74
N TYR A 218 -38.60 26.75 4.26
CA TYR A 218 -38.77 27.31 2.89
C TYR A 218 -38.30 28.75 2.77
N ASP A 219 -38.53 29.60 3.78
CA ASP A 219 -38.09 31.00 3.73
C ASP A 219 -36.56 31.18 3.86
N SER A 220 -35.81 30.09 4.08
CA SER A 220 -34.35 30.04 4.00
C SER A 220 -33.89 30.02 2.54
N ALA A 221 -34.84 29.93 1.59
CA ALA A 221 -34.58 29.80 0.17
C ALA A 221 -33.68 28.59 -0.13
N THR A 222 -33.93 27.45 0.52
CA THR A 222 -33.17 26.20 0.34
C THR A 222 -33.93 25.15 -0.48
N CYS A 223 -35.25 25.32 -0.69
CA CYS A 223 -36.05 24.31 -1.39
C CYS A 223 -36.33 24.67 -2.85
N SER A 224 -36.33 23.65 -3.72
CA SER A 224 -36.95 23.72 -5.05
C SER A 224 -38.47 23.71 -4.91
N HIS A 225 -39.18 24.39 -5.83
CA HIS A 225 -40.65 24.45 -5.78
C HIS A 225 -41.25 24.71 -7.16
N THR A 226 -42.14 23.82 -7.60
CA THR A 226 -42.86 23.94 -8.87
C THR A 226 -44.10 24.82 -8.76
N ASP A 227 -44.41 25.55 -9.83
CA ASP A 227 -45.58 26.44 -9.90
C ASP A 227 -46.92 25.72 -9.66
N GLU A 228 -47.93 26.47 -9.20
CA GLU A 228 -49.24 25.97 -8.81
C GLU A 228 -50.15 25.68 -10.03
N GLY A 229 -51.13 24.78 -9.87
CA GLY A 229 -52.22 24.61 -10.84
C GLY A 229 -51.87 23.91 -12.17
N LYS A 230 -50.71 23.24 -12.25
CA LYS A 230 -50.34 22.38 -13.40
C LYS A 230 -50.80 20.94 -13.18
N ARG A 231 -51.07 20.22 -14.29
CA ARG A 231 -51.52 18.82 -14.27
C ARG A 231 -50.41 17.82 -13.93
N GLU A 232 -49.15 18.18 -14.17
CA GLU A 232 -47.99 17.31 -13.90
C GLU A 232 -46.82 18.15 -13.37
N ALA A 233 -46.47 17.96 -12.10
CA ALA A 233 -45.28 18.55 -11.49
C ALA A 233 -44.18 17.49 -11.35
N ASN A 234 -42.98 17.82 -11.84
CA ASN A 234 -41.81 16.95 -11.73
C ASN A 234 -40.53 17.75 -11.47
N TRP A 235 -39.57 17.05 -10.89
CA TRP A 235 -38.21 17.49 -10.69
C TRP A 235 -37.29 16.33 -11.08
N ASN A 236 -36.17 16.63 -11.74
CA ASN A 236 -35.17 15.63 -12.07
C ASN A 236 -33.74 16.15 -11.90
N VAL A 237 -32.81 15.21 -11.77
CA VAL A 237 -31.37 15.44 -11.79
C VAL A 237 -30.72 14.48 -12.77
N THR A 238 -29.81 15.01 -13.60
CA THR A 238 -28.99 14.23 -14.53
C THR A 238 -27.54 14.26 -14.07
N PHE A 239 -26.96 13.08 -13.86
CA PHE A 239 -25.57 12.94 -13.44
C PHE A 239 -24.60 13.20 -14.60
N TYR A 240 -23.36 13.55 -14.32
CA TYR A 240 -22.34 13.63 -15.38
C TYR A 240 -21.86 12.24 -15.80
N GLN A 241 -21.71 11.32 -14.84
CA GLN A 241 -21.44 9.90 -15.07
C GLN A 241 -22.60 9.06 -14.56
N PRO A 242 -22.94 7.94 -15.23
CA PRO A 242 -23.88 6.97 -14.69
C PRO A 242 -23.39 6.44 -13.34
N ALA A 243 -24.30 6.14 -12.43
CA ALA A 243 -23.98 5.67 -11.09
C ALA A 243 -24.77 4.43 -10.70
N SER A 244 -24.14 3.55 -9.94
CA SER A 244 -24.80 2.49 -9.19
C SER A 244 -25.32 3.08 -7.89
N VAL A 245 -26.65 3.16 -7.76
CA VAL A 245 -27.31 3.88 -6.67
C VAL A 245 -27.83 2.88 -5.65
N ASN A 246 -27.37 3.02 -4.41
CA ASN A 246 -27.80 2.18 -3.30
C ASN A 246 -28.96 2.80 -2.51
N ARG A 247 -29.05 4.14 -2.45
CA ARG A 247 -29.99 4.85 -1.58
C ARG A 247 -30.31 6.26 -2.06
N TYR A 248 -31.57 6.65 -1.93
CA TYR A 248 -32.07 8.00 -2.11
C TYR A 248 -32.52 8.52 -0.76
N VAL A 249 -32.20 9.78 -0.44
CA VAL A 249 -32.72 10.50 0.72
C VAL A 249 -33.35 11.78 0.23
N ILE A 250 -34.64 11.94 0.49
CA ILE A 250 -35.42 13.09 0.02
C ILE A 250 -35.91 13.86 1.24
N TYR A 251 -35.47 15.10 1.36
CA TYR A 251 -35.86 16.05 2.39
C TYR A 251 -37.07 16.84 1.90
N ASN A 252 -38.20 16.59 2.55
CA ASN A 252 -39.46 17.27 2.30
C ASN A 252 -39.52 18.59 3.09
N ARG A 253 -40.34 19.53 2.62
CA ARG A 253 -40.66 20.75 3.38
C ARG A 253 -41.52 20.39 4.59
N ASP A 254 -41.24 20.97 5.76
CA ASP A 254 -41.98 20.66 6.99
C ASP A 254 -42.54 21.87 7.74
N GLU A 255 -42.47 23.08 7.16
CA GLU A 255 -43.02 24.30 7.74
C GLU A 255 -44.34 24.73 7.06
N GLY A 256 -45.39 24.92 7.87
CA GLY A 256 -46.69 25.38 7.42
C GLY A 256 -47.78 24.33 7.63
N VAL A 257 -49.03 24.74 7.45
CA VAL A 257 -50.18 23.83 7.63
C VAL A 257 -50.46 23.13 6.30
N HIS A 258 -50.35 21.79 6.24
CA HIS A 258 -50.65 20.95 5.06
C HIS A 258 -49.72 21.15 3.85
N VAL A 259 -48.41 21.29 4.07
CA VAL A 259 -47.43 21.41 2.98
C VAL A 259 -46.58 20.16 2.79
N ASP A 260 -46.39 19.39 3.84
CA ASP A 260 -45.74 18.09 3.87
C ASP A 260 -46.52 17.02 3.10
N GLU A 261 -47.86 17.13 3.06
CA GLU A 261 -48.74 16.25 2.27
C GLU A 261 -48.47 16.32 0.75
N ARG A 262 -47.84 17.39 0.25
CA ARG A 262 -47.66 17.62 -1.19
C ARG A 262 -46.80 16.57 -1.87
N LEU A 263 -45.85 15.99 -1.15
CA LEU A 263 -45.01 14.91 -1.67
C LEU A 263 -45.64 13.53 -1.45
N GLN A 264 -46.76 13.41 -0.74
CA GLN A 264 -47.37 12.12 -0.46
C GLN A 264 -47.80 11.39 -1.74
N GLY A 265 -47.45 10.13 -1.86
CA GLY A 265 -47.78 9.32 -3.04
C GLY A 265 -46.95 9.65 -4.28
N PHE A 266 -45.81 10.33 -4.13
CA PHE A 266 -44.89 10.60 -5.24
C PHE A 266 -44.36 9.32 -5.89
N GLN A 267 -43.87 9.48 -7.12
CA GLN A 267 -43.08 8.45 -7.80
C GLN A 267 -41.65 8.92 -7.96
N LEU A 268 -40.70 8.03 -7.64
CA LEU A 268 -39.30 8.17 -7.99
C LEU A 268 -39.01 7.18 -9.10
N ILE A 269 -38.44 7.66 -10.20
CA ILE A 269 -38.10 6.85 -11.37
C ILE A 269 -36.65 7.14 -11.73
N SER A 270 -35.86 6.10 -11.95
CA SER A 270 -34.48 6.23 -12.41
C SER A 270 -34.33 5.63 -13.80
N TYR A 271 -33.54 6.30 -14.64
CA TYR A 271 -33.31 5.95 -16.03
C TYR A 271 -31.83 5.73 -16.30
N ASP A 272 -31.52 4.78 -17.18
CA ASP A 272 -30.18 4.56 -17.72
C ASP A 272 -29.81 5.63 -18.79
N PRO A 273 -28.58 5.61 -19.35
CA PRO A 273 -28.18 6.55 -20.39
C PRO A 273 -28.98 6.44 -21.69
N ALA A 274 -29.59 5.28 -21.96
CA ALA A 274 -30.46 5.04 -23.11
C ALA A 274 -31.89 5.57 -22.88
N GLY A 275 -32.20 6.04 -21.67
CA GLY A 275 -33.53 6.51 -21.27
C GLY A 275 -34.50 5.38 -20.89
N ALA A 276 -34.03 4.16 -20.72
CA ALA A 276 -34.84 3.05 -20.23
C ALA A 276 -35.00 3.17 -18.71
N LYS A 277 -36.21 2.85 -18.22
CA LYS A 277 -36.51 2.85 -16.80
C LYS A 277 -35.87 1.64 -16.13
N VAL A 278 -34.92 1.89 -15.22
CA VAL A 278 -34.19 0.85 -14.47
C VAL A 278 -34.64 0.69 -13.03
N PHE A 279 -35.27 1.73 -12.46
CA PHE A 279 -35.81 1.68 -11.10
C PHE A 279 -37.10 2.49 -10.97
N GLN A 280 -38.00 2.05 -10.11
CA GLN A 280 -39.20 2.78 -9.75
C GLN A 280 -39.60 2.53 -8.29
N PHE A 281 -39.89 3.60 -7.58
CA PHE A 281 -40.51 3.60 -6.27
C PHE A 281 -41.79 4.44 -6.29
N VAL A 282 -42.79 4.02 -5.52
CA VAL A 282 -44.05 4.75 -5.33
C VAL A 282 -44.28 4.83 -3.83
N ASP A 283 -44.44 6.04 -3.31
CA ASP A 283 -44.79 6.21 -1.90
C ASP A 283 -46.20 5.68 -1.64
N THR A 284 -46.29 4.72 -0.72
CA THR A 284 -47.55 4.14 -0.27
C THR A 284 -47.80 4.41 1.21
N ALA A 285 -46.97 5.23 1.87
CA ALA A 285 -47.10 5.52 3.27
C ALA A 285 -48.43 6.27 3.55
N PRO A 286 -49.16 5.87 4.61
CA PRO A 286 -50.44 6.49 4.95
C PRO A 286 -50.26 7.91 5.51
N THR A 287 -49.07 8.23 6.03
CA THR A 287 -48.73 9.52 6.61
C THR A 287 -47.57 10.15 5.85
N GLU A 288 -47.56 11.49 5.81
CA GLU A 288 -46.44 12.27 5.30
C GLU A 288 -45.16 12.02 6.10
N GLN A 289 -44.02 12.12 5.42
CA GLN A 289 -42.71 11.99 6.03
C GLN A 289 -41.91 13.27 5.78
N LYS A 290 -41.14 13.67 6.78
CA LYS A 290 -40.20 14.79 6.64
C LYS A 290 -38.98 14.41 5.81
N VAL A 291 -38.55 13.15 5.93
CA VAL A 291 -37.42 12.59 5.18
C VAL A 291 -37.82 11.21 4.68
N TYR A 292 -37.75 11.00 3.37
CA TYR A 292 -37.98 9.71 2.75
C TYR A 292 -36.64 9.05 2.46
N THR A 293 -36.45 7.80 2.87
CA THR A 293 -35.30 6.98 2.49
C THR A 293 -35.76 5.82 1.61
N VAL A 294 -35.18 5.70 0.42
CA VAL A 294 -35.51 4.65 -0.55
C VAL A 294 -34.24 3.91 -0.92
N THR A 295 -34.21 2.59 -0.81
CA THR A 295 -33.06 1.77 -1.19
C THR A 295 -33.24 1.17 -2.58
N SER A 296 -32.13 0.87 -3.26
CA SER A 296 -32.13 0.35 -4.62
C SER A 296 -30.93 -0.57 -4.87
N LEU A 297 -31.07 -1.44 -5.87
CA LEU A 297 -30.01 -2.27 -6.45
C LEU A 297 -29.69 -1.85 -7.89
N ALA A 298 -30.24 -0.72 -8.35
CA ALA A 298 -30.15 -0.32 -9.74
C ALA A 298 -28.77 0.26 -10.08
N THR A 299 -28.21 -0.22 -11.18
CA THR A 299 -26.92 0.20 -11.72
C THR A 299 -27.10 1.08 -12.95
N GLU A 300 -26.03 1.77 -13.35
CA GLU A 300 -25.99 2.62 -14.56
C GLU A 300 -27.08 3.71 -14.60
N ILE A 301 -27.50 4.24 -13.45
CA ILE A 301 -28.49 5.32 -13.42
C ILE A 301 -27.85 6.62 -13.90
N GLN A 302 -28.44 7.22 -14.92
CA GLN A 302 -28.03 8.49 -15.50
C GLN A 302 -28.91 9.66 -15.04
N THR A 303 -30.21 9.41 -14.86
CA THR A 303 -31.20 10.44 -14.48
C THR A 303 -32.14 9.90 -13.42
N VAL A 304 -32.42 10.72 -12.41
CA VAL A 304 -33.41 10.46 -11.36
C VAL A 304 -34.51 11.50 -11.46
N ASP A 305 -35.76 11.07 -11.36
CA ASP A 305 -36.93 11.87 -11.62
C ASP A 305 -38.01 11.62 -10.56
N ILE A 306 -38.46 12.69 -9.93
CA ILE A 306 -39.45 12.69 -8.85
C ILE A 306 -40.69 13.43 -9.35
N ARG A 307 -41.83 12.73 -9.32
CA ARG A 307 -43.11 13.26 -9.83
C ARG A 307 -44.19 13.17 -8.76
N ALA A 308 -44.94 14.25 -8.58
CA ALA A 308 -46.16 14.23 -7.79
C ALA A 308 -47.28 13.52 -8.59
N LYS A 309 -48.03 12.62 -7.93
CA LYS A 309 -49.17 11.89 -8.53
C LYS A 309 -50.52 12.27 -7.94
N LYS A 310 -50.52 12.87 -6.76
CA LYS A 310 -51.72 13.34 -6.08
C LYS A 310 -51.72 14.86 -6.10
N ALA A 311 -52.91 15.42 -6.23
CA ALA A 311 -53.11 16.80 -5.90
C ALA A 311 -53.19 16.94 -4.37
N ASP A 312 -52.72 18.07 -3.84
CA ASP A 312 -52.94 18.45 -2.46
C ASP A 312 -54.44 18.69 -2.19
N ARG A 313 -54.78 19.01 -0.94
CA ARG A 313 -56.17 19.29 -0.55
C ARG A 313 -56.83 20.46 -1.30
N TYR A 314 -56.06 21.29 -2.00
CA TYR A 314 -56.52 22.41 -2.80
C TYR A 314 -56.63 22.06 -4.30
N GLY A 315 -56.35 20.82 -4.69
CA GLY A 315 -56.41 20.37 -6.07
C GLY A 315 -55.16 20.72 -6.89
N GLN A 316 -54.06 21.10 -6.24
CA GLN A 316 -52.81 21.49 -6.90
C GLN A 316 -51.79 20.34 -6.88
N THR A 317 -51.10 20.09 -7.99
CA THR A 317 -50.00 19.12 -8.03
C THR A 317 -48.68 19.88 -7.97
N ILE A 318 -47.97 19.77 -6.85
CA ILE A 318 -46.73 20.53 -6.56
C ILE A 318 -45.64 19.54 -6.14
N VAL A 319 -44.43 19.76 -6.62
CA VAL A 319 -43.22 19.13 -6.09
C VAL A 319 -42.41 20.20 -5.36
N THR A 320 -42.20 19.98 -4.06
CA THR A 320 -41.31 20.79 -3.22
C THR A 320 -40.26 19.87 -2.63
N LEU A 321 -38.99 20.08 -2.96
CA LEU A 321 -37.88 19.26 -2.50
C LEU A 321 -36.84 20.19 -1.90
N CYS A 322 -36.50 19.99 -0.64
CA CYS A 322 -35.51 20.80 0.07
C CYS A 322 -34.10 20.28 -0.16
N GLU A 323 -33.91 18.97 -0.21
CA GLU A 323 -32.67 18.34 -0.66
C GLU A 323 -32.98 16.93 -1.16
N VAL A 324 -32.24 16.47 -2.16
CA VAL A 324 -32.28 15.12 -2.72
C VAL A 324 -30.85 14.61 -2.76
N GLU A 325 -30.50 13.78 -1.78
CA GLU A 325 -29.23 13.09 -1.77
C GLU A 325 -29.39 11.74 -2.47
N VAL A 326 -28.51 11.47 -3.44
CA VAL A 326 -28.47 10.18 -4.12
C VAL A 326 -27.13 9.54 -3.81
N PHE A 327 -27.14 8.48 -2.99
CA PHE A 327 -25.95 7.79 -2.56
C PHE A 327 -25.63 6.60 -3.45
N GLY A 328 -24.39 6.58 -3.93
CA GLY A 328 -23.91 5.57 -4.83
C GLY A 328 -22.48 5.83 -5.26
N ASP A 329 -22.03 5.03 -6.23
CA ASP A 329 -20.72 5.17 -6.85
C ASP A 329 -20.87 5.18 -8.36
N SER A 330 -20.06 6.02 -9.00
CA SER A 330 -20.06 6.19 -10.45
C SER A 330 -19.53 4.95 -11.15
N VAL A 331 -20.01 4.69 -12.35
CA VAL A 331 -19.49 3.63 -13.22
C VAL A 331 -18.37 4.24 -14.05
N CYS A 332 -17.13 3.80 -13.79
CA CYS A 332 -15.94 4.30 -14.49
C CYS A 332 -15.33 3.25 -15.42
N GLU A 333 -14.82 3.73 -16.55
CA GLU A 333 -13.95 2.97 -17.45
C GLU A 333 -12.67 2.52 -16.71
N PRO A 334 -12.04 1.39 -17.12
CA PRO A 334 -10.76 0.95 -16.57
C PRO A 334 -9.70 2.07 -16.52
N GLY A 335 -8.91 2.08 -15.46
CA GLY A 335 -7.88 3.11 -15.24
C GLY A 335 -8.39 4.48 -14.74
N ARG A 336 -9.69 4.63 -14.43
CA ARG A 336 -10.26 5.90 -13.91
C ARG A 336 -11.07 5.72 -12.63
N PHE A 337 -11.07 6.77 -11.82
CA PHE A 337 -11.84 6.83 -10.57
C PHE A 337 -12.27 8.27 -10.23
N GLY A 338 -13.07 8.43 -9.17
CA GLY A 338 -13.65 9.72 -8.78
C GLY A 338 -15.14 9.84 -9.12
N ARG A 339 -15.82 10.87 -8.59
CA ARG A 339 -17.28 11.05 -8.73
C ARG A 339 -17.70 11.20 -10.20
N ASN A 340 -16.82 11.76 -11.01
CA ASN A 340 -17.03 12.03 -12.41
C ASN A 340 -16.01 11.29 -13.29
N CYS A 341 -15.32 10.28 -12.74
CA CYS A 341 -14.22 9.53 -13.39
C CYS A 341 -13.06 10.43 -13.87
N GLU A 342 -12.81 11.50 -13.13
CA GLU A 342 -11.87 12.56 -13.48
C GLU A 342 -10.40 12.20 -13.18
N HIS A 343 -10.16 11.27 -12.25
CA HIS A 343 -8.83 10.84 -11.85
C HIS A 343 -8.39 9.57 -12.57
N LYS A 344 -7.07 9.34 -12.61
CA LYS A 344 -6.46 8.15 -13.22
C LYS A 344 -5.74 7.33 -12.16
N CYS A 345 -5.89 6.02 -12.22
CA CYS A 345 -5.10 5.06 -11.45
C CYS A 345 -4.11 4.36 -12.40
N ASN A 346 -2.99 3.89 -11.86
CA ASN A 346 -1.91 3.26 -12.62
C ASN A 346 -1.61 1.87 -12.06
N CYS A 347 -2.55 0.96 -12.26
CA CYS A 347 -2.47 -0.38 -11.69
C CYS A 347 -1.52 -1.30 -12.44
N ALA A 348 -1.04 -2.36 -11.77
CA ALA A 348 -0.14 -3.34 -12.37
C ALA A 348 -0.80 -4.07 -13.55
N ASP A 349 -2.09 -4.41 -13.44
CA ASP A 349 -2.92 -4.81 -14.58
C ASP A 349 -3.56 -3.59 -15.23
N SER A 350 -3.15 -3.25 -16.45
CA SER A 350 -3.69 -2.10 -17.19
C SER A 350 -5.17 -2.22 -17.56
N ASN A 351 -5.75 -3.43 -17.53
CA ASN A 351 -7.14 -3.68 -17.87
C ASN A 351 -8.05 -3.74 -16.63
N GLU A 352 -7.51 -3.61 -15.42
CA GLU A 352 -8.32 -3.68 -14.22
C GLU A 352 -9.09 -2.38 -13.94
N THR A 353 -10.29 -2.51 -13.38
CA THR A 353 -11.05 -1.39 -12.83
C THR A 353 -10.61 -1.16 -11.39
N CYS A 354 -9.85 -0.09 -11.15
CA CYS A 354 -9.51 0.36 -9.81
C CYS A 354 -10.75 0.83 -9.04
N PHE A 355 -10.63 0.93 -7.72
CA PHE A 355 -11.75 1.35 -6.88
C PHE A 355 -12.17 2.79 -7.21
N VAL A 356 -13.42 2.96 -7.60
CA VAL A 356 -13.96 4.28 -7.99
C VAL A 356 -13.96 5.30 -6.85
N SER A 357 -13.90 4.82 -5.61
CA SER A 357 -13.81 5.63 -4.41
C SER A 357 -12.43 6.23 -4.20
N THR A 358 -11.38 5.43 -4.40
CA THR A 358 -10.03 5.76 -3.91
C THR A 358 -8.93 5.70 -4.96
N GLY A 359 -9.20 5.07 -6.10
CA GLY A 359 -8.19 4.71 -7.10
C GLY A 359 -7.41 3.44 -6.75
N GLY A 360 -7.74 2.80 -5.62
CA GLY A 360 -7.16 1.55 -5.14
C GLY A 360 -7.01 0.49 -6.22
N CYS A 361 -5.80 -0.02 -6.44
CA CYS A 361 -5.50 -1.08 -7.42
C CYS A 361 -5.49 -2.48 -6.75
N PRO A 362 -6.45 -3.36 -7.06
CA PRO A 362 -6.46 -4.73 -6.55
C PRO A 362 -5.24 -5.57 -6.98
N SER A 363 -4.69 -5.31 -8.18
CA SER A 363 -3.45 -5.94 -8.64
C SER A 363 -2.18 -5.38 -7.99
N GLY A 364 -2.32 -4.34 -7.15
CA GLY A 364 -1.19 -3.58 -6.61
C GLY A 364 -0.58 -2.62 -7.63
N CYS A 365 0.54 -2.01 -7.26
CA CYS A 365 1.23 -1.04 -8.09
C CYS A 365 2.28 -1.68 -9.00
N PRO A 366 2.46 -1.19 -10.23
CA PRO A 366 3.56 -1.58 -11.08
C PRO A 366 4.90 -1.18 -10.43
N SER A 367 5.98 -1.89 -10.80
CA SER A 367 7.32 -1.57 -10.33
C SER A 367 7.67 -0.10 -10.57
N GLY A 368 8.20 0.56 -9.54
CA GLY A 368 8.53 1.98 -9.58
C GLY A 368 7.43 2.92 -9.12
N PHE A 369 6.26 2.39 -8.78
CA PHE A 369 5.12 3.16 -8.31
C PHE A 369 4.61 2.66 -6.96
N GLN A 370 3.99 3.58 -6.21
CA GLN A 370 3.37 3.35 -4.90
C GLN A 370 2.16 4.27 -4.70
N GLY A 371 1.55 4.18 -3.51
CA GLY A 371 0.36 4.95 -3.13
C GLY A 371 -0.93 4.25 -3.53
N GLU A 372 -2.05 4.70 -2.96
CA GLU A 372 -3.37 4.05 -3.10
C GLU A 372 -3.81 3.92 -4.58
N SER A 373 -3.55 4.95 -5.40
CA SER A 373 -3.84 4.94 -6.85
C SER A 373 -2.66 4.58 -7.75
N CYS A 374 -1.53 4.19 -7.15
CA CYS A 374 -0.28 3.86 -7.84
C CYS A 374 0.27 4.99 -8.75
N SER A 375 -0.08 6.24 -8.42
CA SER A 375 0.31 7.43 -9.18
C SER A 375 1.59 8.09 -8.67
N GLU A 376 2.11 7.66 -7.51
CA GLU A 376 3.36 8.18 -6.94
C GLU A 376 4.55 7.35 -7.42
N VAL A 377 5.57 8.01 -7.95
CA VAL A 377 6.86 7.37 -8.26
C VAL A 377 7.65 7.10 -6.99
N CYS A 378 8.52 6.07 -7.02
CA CYS A 378 9.39 5.80 -5.88
C CYS A 378 10.27 7.00 -5.52
N LYS A 379 10.42 7.22 -4.21
CA LYS A 379 11.34 8.23 -3.68
C LYS A 379 12.77 7.87 -4.09
N LYS A 380 13.61 8.89 -4.22
CA LYS A 380 15.04 8.73 -4.51
C LYS A 380 15.67 7.67 -3.59
N GLY A 381 16.44 6.75 -4.19
CA GLY A 381 17.07 5.63 -3.50
C GLY A 381 16.19 4.38 -3.35
N TRP A 382 14.91 4.45 -3.73
CA TRP A 382 13.97 3.34 -3.65
C TRP A 382 13.47 2.93 -5.03
N PHE A 383 13.17 1.64 -5.20
CA PHE A 383 12.72 1.09 -6.46
C PHE A 383 11.87 -0.18 -6.27
N GLY A 384 11.39 -0.74 -7.39
CA GLY A 384 10.64 -2.00 -7.42
C GLY A 384 9.17 -1.85 -7.09
N THR A 385 8.48 -2.97 -6.94
CA THR A 385 7.04 -3.01 -6.59
C THR A 385 6.80 -2.33 -5.23
N SER A 386 5.81 -1.45 -5.16
CA SER A 386 5.49 -0.68 -3.94
C SER A 386 6.69 0.06 -3.33
N CYS A 387 7.72 0.35 -4.14
CA CYS A 387 8.96 1.01 -3.74
C CYS A 387 9.63 0.37 -2.53
N GLN A 388 9.57 -0.96 -2.42
CA GLN A 388 9.98 -1.68 -1.22
C GLN A 388 11.47 -2.03 -1.18
N TYR A 389 12.19 -1.73 -2.27
CA TYR A 389 13.62 -2.03 -2.40
C TYR A 389 14.46 -0.75 -2.34
N LYS A 390 15.62 -0.83 -1.69
CA LYS A 390 16.57 0.27 -1.57
C LYS A 390 17.80 -0.03 -2.41
N CYS A 391 18.24 0.95 -3.21
CA CYS A 391 19.48 0.85 -3.97
C CYS A 391 20.63 1.49 -3.18
N HIS A 392 21.86 1.00 -3.39
CA HIS A 392 23.07 1.59 -2.82
C HIS A 392 24.00 2.13 -3.92
N CYS A 393 23.43 2.81 -4.90
CA CYS A 393 24.19 3.61 -5.87
C CYS A 393 24.82 4.82 -5.18
N ARG A 394 25.96 5.33 -5.67
CA ARG A 394 26.52 6.58 -5.11
C ARG A 394 25.49 7.71 -5.21
N LEU A 395 25.33 8.46 -4.12
CA LEU A 395 24.33 9.53 -3.98
C LEU A 395 22.88 9.07 -4.16
N ASP A 396 22.58 7.77 -4.05
CA ASP A 396 21.25 7.18 -4.18
C ASP A 396 20.56 7.49 -5.54
N PHE A 397 21.34 7.62 -6.61
CA PHE A 397 20.84 7.86 -7.97
C PHE A 397 20.60 6.57 -8.76
N CYS A 398 19.54 5.85 -8.40
CA CYS A 398 19.04 4.71 -9.19
C CYS A 398 17.76 5.04 -9.96
N GLU A 399 17.52 4.24 -11.00
CA GLU A 399 16.25 4.16 -11.72
C GLU A 399 15.19 3.56 -10.78
N PHE A 400 13.96 4.12 -10.80
CA PHE A 400 12.95 3.82 -9.79
C PHE A 400 12.18 2.53 -10.08
N VAL A 401 12.17 2.02 -11.30
CA VAL A 401 11.54 0.74 -11.67
C VAL A 401 12.44 -0.44 -11.26
N ASP A 402 13.72 -0.43 -11.65
CA ASP A 402 14.61 -1.59 -11.54
C ASP A 402 15.82 -1.40 -10.60
N GLY A 403 16.05 -0.19 -10.09
CA GLY A 403 17.12 0.11 -9.15
C GLY A 403 18.51 0.24 -9.79
N SER A 404 18.62 0.16 -11.11
CA SER A 404 19.88 0.29 -11.83
C SER A 404 20.50 1.68 -11.62
N CYS A 405 21.82 1.74 -11.43
CA CYS A 405 22.49 3.03 -11.28
C CYS A 405 22.53 3.77 -12.62
N THR A 406 21.98 4.98 -12.63
CA THR A 406 21.88 5.79 -13.86
C THR A 406 23.16 6.59 -14.10
N GLN A 407 23.37 7.06 -15.34
CA GLN A 407 24.39 8.08 -15.69
C GLN A 407 25.85 7.69 -15.37
N GLY A 408 26.22 6.41 -15.46
CA GLY A 408 27.60 5.95 -15.22
C GLY A 408 28.03 6.01 -13.76
N VAL A 409 27.07 6.15 -12.85
CA VAL A 409 27.32 6.11 -11.40
C VAL A 409 27.49 4.65 -10.97
N SER A 410 28.57 4.36 -10.23
CA SER A 410 28.82 3.03 -9.69
C SER A 410 28.11 2.83 -8.34
N CYS A 411 28.13 1.59 -7.83
CA CYS A 411 27.75 1.33 -6.46
C CYS A 411 28.58 2.14 -5.45
N ALA A 412 27.97 2.44 -4.31
CA ALA A 412 28.69 2.93 -3.14
C ALA A 412 29.68 1.85 -2.66
N SER A 413 30.74 2.29 -1.98
CA SER A 413 31.71 1.37 -1.38
C SER A 413 31.00 0.39 -0.44
N GLY A 414 31.37 -0.89 -0.51
CA GLY A 414 30.72 -1.97 0.24
C GLY A 414 29.46 -2.56 -0.41
N TRP A 415 29.07 -2.12 -1.62
CA TRP A 415 27.88 -2.62 -2.30
C TRP A 415 28.14 -3.01 -3.76
N PHE A 416 27.44 -4.02 -4.24
CA PHE A 416 27.50 -4.46 -5.64
C PHE A 416 26.21 -5.17 -6.08
N GLY A 417 26.16 -5.53 -7.35
CA GLY A 417 24.99 -6.16 -7.98
C GLY A 417 24.30 -5.24 -8.99
N PRO A 418 23.28 -5.71 -9.71
CA PRO A 418 22.57 -4.92 -10.72
C PRO A 418 21.96 -3.61 -10.18
N ALA A 419 21.42 -3.65 -8.96
CA ALA A 419 20.83 -2.50 -8.26
C ALA A 419 21.63 -2.09 -7.01
N CYS A 420 22.89 -2.53 -6.92
CA CYS A 420 23.74 -2.38 -5.74
C CYS A 420 23.09 -2.90 -4.45
N GLN A 421 22.33 -4.00 -4.55
CA GLN A 421 21.53 -4.54 -3.45
C GLN A 421 22.28 -5.55 -2.57
N TYR A 422 23.47 -5.99 -2.99
CA TYR A 422 24.27 -6.96 -2.26
C TYR A 422 25.42 -6.27 -1.53
N GLU A 423 25.62 -6.60 -0.27
CA GLU A 423 26.81 -6.17 0.46
C GLU A 423 28.04 -6.93 -0.05
N ASP A 424 29.13 -6.22 -0.27
CA ASP A 424 30.41 -6.76 -0.73
C ASP A 424 31.29 -7.16 0.47
N LEU A 425 31.42 -8.46 0.70
CA LEU A 425 32.26 -8.98 1.78
C LEU A 425 33.75 -8.68 1.58
N VAL A 426 34.20 -8.34 0.37
CA VAL A 426 35.60 -7.95 0.10
C VAL A 426 35.91 -6.53 0.63
N GLN A 427 34.88 -5.76 0.95
CA GLN A 427 34.99 -4.43 1.59
C GLN A 427 34.46 -4.39 3.03
N SER A 428 34.07 -5.55 3.57
CA SER A 428 33.58 -5.67 4.95
C SER A 428 34.66 -5.31 5.98
N GLU A 429 34.24 -4.70 7.10
CA GLU A 429 35.11 -4.42 8.26
C GLU A 429 35.70 -5.68 8.89
N THR A 430 35.10 -6.85 8.63
CA THR A 430 35.56 -8.14 9.15
C THR A 430 36.70 -8.76 8.36
N LEU A 431 37.14 -8.14 7.25
CA LEU A 431 38.28 -8.59 6.49
C LEU A 431 39.54 -8.57 7.36
N ASP A 432 40.35 -9.63 7.31
CA ASP A 432 41.58 -9.70 8.10
C ASP A 432 42.60 -8.67 7.60
N GLN A 433 42.78 -7.60 8.37
CA GLN A 433 43.66 -6.48 8.02
C GLN A 433 45.14 -6.90 7.91
N SER A 434 45.53 -8.03 8.50
CA SER A 434 46.88 -8.57 8.39
C SER A 434 47.12 -9.38 7.11
N LEU A 435 46.05 -9.81 6.43
CA LEU A 435 46.06 -10.68 5.24
C LEU A 435 45.19 -10.12 4.11
N LEU A 436 45.28 -8.81 3.88
CA LEU A 436 44.49 -8.14 2.85
C LEU A 436 44.85 -8.65 1.44
N PRO A 437 43.85 -8.91 0.58
CA PRO A 437 44.10 -9.17 -0.84
C PRO A 437 44.69 -7.92 -1.52
N PRO A 438 45.28 -8.05 -2.73
CA PRO A 438 45.79 -6.93 -3.48
C PRO A 438 44.77 -5.78 -3.53
N PHE A 439 45.21 -4.54 -3.24
CA PHE A 439 44.29 -3.39 -3.19
C PHE A 439 43.45 -3.25 -4.46
N VAL A 440 44.05 -3.55 -5.61
CA VAL A 440 43.42 -3.47 -6.93
C VAL A 440 42.15 -4.34 -7.02
N VAL A 441 42.10 -5.51 -6.38
CA VAL A 441 40.89 -6.36 -6.48
C VAL A 441 39.71 -5.84 -5.64
N ARG A 442 39.94 -4.84 -4.78
CA ARG A 442 38.99 -4.30 -3.81
C ARG A 442 38.83 -2.77 -3.86
N ASP A 443 39.39 -2.12 -4.88
CA ASP A 443 39.35 -0.65 -5.04
C ASP A 443 38.03 -0.13 -5.65
N SER A 444 37.07 -1.04 -5.91
CA SER A 444 35.80 -0.76 -6.58
C SER A 444 35.95 -0.14 -7.96
N ASN A 445 37.04 -0.45 -8.66
CA ASN A 445 37.30 0.01 -10.02
C ASN A 445 37.57 -1.18 -10.94
N ASP A 446 36.55 -1.56 -11.70
CA ASP A 446 36.59 -2.65 -12.68
C ASP A 446 37.65 -2.49 -13.81
N ASN A 447 38.32 -1.33 -13.91
CA ASN A 447 39.33 -1.05 -14.93
C ASN A 447 40.78 -1.20 -14.45
N THR A 448 41.03 -1.26 -13.16
CA THR A 448 42.37 -1.52 -12.58
C THR A 448 42.50 -3.03 -12.36
N CYS A 449 43.62 -3.61 -12.81
CA CYS A 449 43.83 -5.06 -12.73
C CYS A 449 45.18 -5.39 -12.12
N VAL A 450 45.25 -6.58 -11.49
CA VAL A 450 46.48 -7.07 -10.88
C VAL A 450 47.58 -7.24 -11.92
N ASP A 451 48.83 -7.26 -11.46
CA ASP A 451 49.98 -7.41 -12.34
C ASP A 451 50.29 -8.88 -12.66
N ASP A 452 51.18 -9.09 -13.63
CA ASP A 452 51.63 -10.41 -14.09
C ASP A 452 52.34 -11.26 -13.01
N SER A 453 52.73 -10.65 -11.87
CA SER A 453 53.39 -11.37 -10.77
C SER A 453 52.41 -12.07 -9.83
N THR A 454 51.12 -11.73 -9.91
CA THR A 454 50.08 -12.26 -9.02
C THR A 454 49.64 -13.65 -9.48
N GLN A 455 50.01 -14.68 -8.70
CA GLN A 455 49.67 -16.09 -9.00
C GLN A 455 48.39 -16.59 -8.30
N MET A 456 48.00 -15.96 -7.18
CA MET A 456 46.80 -16.28 -6.44
C MET A 456 46.29 -15.06 -5.66
N VAL A 457 44.98 -15.04 -5.40
CA VAL A 457 44.34 -14.05 -4.54
C VAL A 457 43.70 -14.78 -3.37
N ILE A 458 43.99 -14.33 -2.15
CA ILE A 458 43.47 -14.92 -0.91
C ILE A 458 42.64 -13.85 -0.20
N ILE A 459 41.40 -14.19 0.13
CA ILE A 459 40.47 -13.36 0.88
C ILE A 459 40.19 -14.09 2.19
N VAL A 460 40.47 -13.44 3.32
CA VAL A 460 40.30 -14.00 4.66
C VAL A 460 39.46 -13.06 5.49
N TRP A 461 38.47 -13.61 6.19
CA TRP A 461 37.67 -12.87 7.16
C TRP A 461 37.99 -13.32 8.59
N THR A 462 37.75 -12.43 9.55
CA THR A 462 37.88 -12.70 10.98
C THR A 462 36.79 -13.63 11.49
N ILE A 463 35.64 -13.68 10.80
CA ILE A 463 34.50 -14.56 11.07
C ILE A 463 34.08 -15.32 9.79
N PRO A 464 33.52 -16.53 9.90
CA PRO A 464 33.06 -17.29 8.74
C PRO A 464 31.71 -16.79 8.20
N TYR A 465 31.52 -16.88 6.88
CA TYR A 465 30.32 -16.46 6.14
C TYR A 465 29.73 -17.58 5.31
N GLN A 466 28.43 -17.50 5.04
CA GLN A 466 27.81 -18.36 4.03
C GLN A 466 28.12 -17.79 2.65
N PHE A 467 28.85 -18.54 1.82
CA PHE A 467 29.04 -18.18 0.42
C PHE A 467 27.74 -18.39 -0.36
N THR A 468 27.41 -17.44 -1.23
CA THR A 468 26.28 -17.57 -2.17
C THR A 468 26.82 -17.50 -3.59
N TRP A 469 27.35 -16.34 -3.97
CA TRP A 469 27.93 -16.14 -5.29
C TRP A 469 29.03 -15.07 -5.27
N LEU A 470 29.84 -15.08 -6.33
CA LEU A 470 30.96 -14.17 -6.53
C LEU A 470 30.86 -13.55 -7.92
N LYS A 471 31.20 -12.26 -8.03
CA LYS A 471 31.41 -11.59 -9.30
C LYS A 471 32.90 -11.39 -9.52
N ALA A 472 33.40 -11.81 -10.68
CA ALA A 472 34.77 -11.56 -11.10
C ALA A 472 34.78 -10.70 -12.37
N VAL A 473 35.61 -9.66 -12.36
CA VAL A 473 35.88 -8.82 -13.53
C VAL A 473 37.32 -9.05 -13.97
N VAL A 474 37.54 -9.25 -15.27
CA VAL A 474 38.86 -9.51 -15.85
C VAL A 474 39.19 -8.57 -17.01
N LYS A 475 40.47 -8.43 -17.32
CA LYS A 475 40.94 -7.65 -18.46
C LYS A 475 40.76 -8.37 -19.78
N ASP A 476 40.99 -9.68 -19.79
CA ASP A 476 40.91 -10.54 -20.97
C ASP A 476 39.71 -11.50 -20.86
N PRO A 477 38.71 -11.41 -21.74
CA PRO A 477 37.54 -12.30 -21.76
C PRO A 477 37.88 -13.78 -21.78
N ASP A 478 38.97 -14.14 -22.47
CA ASP A 478 39.33 -15.54 -22.76
C ASP A 478 39.87 -16.26 -21.52
N VAL A 479 39.99 -15.57 -20.38
CA VAL A 479 40.55 -16.13 -19.14
C VAL A 479 39.50 -16.48 -18.10
N LEU A 480 38.22 -16.13 -18.33
CA LEU A 480 37.14 -16.35 -17.38
C LEU A 480 36.96 -17.85 -17.02
N SER A 481 37.17 -18.76 -17.98
CA SER A 481 37.12 -20.21 -17.77
C SER A 481 38.35 -20.79 -17.06
N ARG A 482 39.39 -19.98 -16.80
CA ARG A 482 40.68 -20.38 -16.22
C ARG A 482 40.89 -19.89 -14.79
N LEU A 483 39.83 -19.42 -14.13
CA LEU A 483 39.82 -19.13 -12.68
C LEU A 483 39.32 -20.35 -11.90
N SER A 484 40.01 -20.72 -10.84
CA SER A 484 39.63 -21.80 -9.92
C SER A 484 39.41 -21.25 -8.52
N LEU A 485 38.25 -21.57 -7.94
CA LEU A 485 37.88 -21.15 -6.59
C LEU A 485 38.09 -22.30 -5.60
N HIS A 486 38.74 -22.00 -4.48
CA HIS A 486 38.88 -22.92 -3.35
C HIS A 486 38.39 -22.26 -2.07
N PHE A 487 37.68 -23.03 -1.25
CA PHE A 487 37.01 -22.55 -0.05
C PHE A 487 37.55 -23.26 1.18
N LYS A 488 37.72 -22.51 2.27
CA LYS A 488 38.15 -23.08 3.55
C LYS A 488 37.29 -22.61 4.71
N THR A 489 37.04 -23.53 5.64
CA THR A 489 36.34 -23.27 6.91
C THR A 489 37.24 -22.56 7.91
N ASP A 490 36.69 -22.19 9.08
CA ASP A 490 37.47 -21.64 10.20
C ASP A 490 38.55 -22.62 10.72
N SER A 491 38.29 -23.93 10.66
CA SER A 491 39.25 -24.98 10.99
C SER A 491 40.23 -25.28 9.85
N SER A 492 40.27 -24.44 8.80
CA SER A 492 41.11 -24.58 7.60
C SER A 492 40.84 -25.85 6.76
N GLN A 493 39.69 -26.49 6.94
CA GLN A 493 39.27 -27.63 6.12
C GLN A 493 38.76 -27.14 4.76
N SER A 494 39.05 -27.90 3.69
CA SER A 494 38.58 -27.57 2.34
C SER A 494 37.09 -27.86 2.21
N VAL A 495 36.34 -26.92 1.64
CA VAL A 495 34.91 -27.07 1.33
C VAL A 495 34.75 -27.30 -0.18
N ASN A 496 34.01 -28.33 -0.56
CA ASN A 496 33.76 -28.62 -1.97
C ASN A 496 32.64 -27.72 -2.51
N CYS A 497 32.91 -27.05 -3.63
CA CYS A 497 31.86 -26.39 -4.41
C CYS A 497 31.05 -27.45 -5.15
N THR A 498 29.81 -27.66 -4.75
CA THR A 498 28.85 -28.48 -5.50
C THR A 498 28.07 -27.58 -6.47
N ASN A 499 27.66 -28.13 -7.61
CA ASN A 499 26.90 -27.39 -8.62
C ASN A 499 27.55 -26.06 -9.05
N HIS A 500 28.84 -26.11 -9.40
CA HIS A 500 29.57 -24.96 -9.90
C HIS A 500 28.94 -24.47 -11.21
N GLN A 501 28.42 -23.24 -11.21
CA GLN A 501 27.81 -22.62 -12.37
C GLN A 501 28.44 -21.25 -12.62
N GLN A 502 28.50 -20.86 -13.89
CA GLN A 502 29.01 -19.55 -14.29
C GLN A 502 28.06 -18.92 -15.30
N ALA A 503 27.70 -17.66 -15.11
CA ALA A 503 26.93 -16.89 -16.08
C ALA A 503 27.78 -15.73 -16.56
N ARG A 504 28.03 -15.68 -17.87
CA ARG A 504 28.73 -14.57 -18.51
C ARG A 504 27.79 -13.38 -18.56
N VAL A 505 28.21 -12.29 -17.93
CA VAL A 505 27.38 -11.09 -17.79
C VAL A 505 27.64 -10.11 -18.93
N ASN A 506 28.91 -9.96 -19.29
CA ASN A 506 29.40 -9.25 -20.46
C ASN A 506 30.79 -9.82 -20.83
N ASP A 507 31.52 -9.19 -21.76
CA ASP A 507 32.79 -9.74 -22.20
C ASP A 507 33.88 -9.81 -21.12
N ARG A 508 33.79 -9.02 -20.06
CA ARG A 508 34.79 -8.90 -19.01
C ARG A 508 34.31 -9.37 -17.64
N THR A 509 33.04 -9.76 -17.50
CA THR A 509 32.44 -10.07 -16.20
C THR A 509 31.75 -11.43 -16.22
N VAL A 510 32.02 -12.22 -15.17
CA VAL A 510 31.34 -13.48 -14.88
C VAL A 510 30.78 -13.45 -13.46
N ASP A 511 29.57 -13.97 -13.31
CA ASP A 511 29.02 -14.33 -12.01
C ASP A 511 29.23 -15.83 -11.81
N ILE A 512 29.78 -16.23 -10.66
CA ILE A 512 30.11 -17.61 -10.31
C ILE A 512 29.28 -18.00 -9.08
N HIS A 513 28.56 -19.12 -9.20
CA HIS A 513 27.74 -19.70 -8.15
C HIS A 513 28.33 -21.03 -7.68
N CYS A 514 28.25 -21.28 -6.37
CA CYS A 514 28.66 -22.53 -5.74
C CYS A 514 27.73 -22.87 -4.59
N ASP A 515 27.20 -24.09 -4.60
CA ASP A 515 26.46 -24.63 -3.47
C ASP A 515 27.46 -25.20 -2.46
N LEU A 516 27.59 -24.52 -1.31
CA LEU A 516 28.48 -24.94 -0.22
C LEU A 516 27.67 -25.50 0.95
N SER A 517 28.13 -26.62 1.51
CA SER A 517 27.51 -27.26 2.68
C SER A 517 27.93 -26.65 4.02
N GLU A 518 28.94 -25.77 4.02
CA GLU A 518 29.57 -25.23 5.22
C GLU A 518 29.88 -23.73 5.08
N MET A 519 30.03 -23.05 6.21
CA MET A 519 30.46 -21.66 6.29
C MET A 519 31.95 -21.55 5.95
N VAL A 520 32.31 -20.50 5.20
CA VAL A 520 33.68 -20.27 4.71
C VAL A 520 34.30 -19.06 5.39
N LYS A 521 35.54 -19.22 5.85
CA LYS A 521 36.36 -18.12 6.40
C LYS A 521 37.38 -17.60 5.40
N GLN A 522 37.70 -18.41 4.39
CA GLN A 522 38.71 -18.07 3.41
C GLN A 522 38.30 -18.52 2.00
N VAL A 523 38.49 -17.63 1.03
CA VAL A 523 38.37 -17.89 -0.41
C VAL A 523 39.73 -17.70 -1.06
N ILE A 524 40.15 -18.69 -1.85
CA ILE A 524 41.42 -18.69 -2.56
C ILE A 524 41.11 -18.81 -4.06
N ILE A 525 41.55 -17.82 -4.83
CA ILE A 525 41.39 -17.77 -6.28
C ILE A 525 42.75 -18.11 -6.91
N THR A 526 42.78 -19.15 -7.73
CA THR A 526 43.99 -19.62 -8.43
C THR A 526 43.73 -19.79 -9.93
N GLY A 527 44.78 -20.16 -10.67
CA GLY A 527 44.72 -20.44 -12.11
C GLY A 527 45.36 -19.35 -12.98
N GLU A 528 45.52 -19.64 -14.26
CA GLU A 528 46.19 -18.73 -15.21
C GLU A 528 45.42 -17.41 -15.41
N GLY A 529 44.13 -17.39 -15.09
CA GLY A 529 43.30 -16.20 -15.20
C GLY A 529 43.57 -15.14 -14.12
N VAL A 530 44.23 -15.49 -13.01
CA VAL A 530 44.41 -14.59 -11.86
C VAL A 530 45.14 -13.30 -12.25
N LYS A 531 46.18 -13.38 -13.08
CA LYS A 531 46.95 -12.21 -13.53
C LYS A 531 46.16 -11.20 -14.37
N TYR A 532 44.94 -11.56 -14.80
CA TYR A 532 44.05 -10.67 -15.53
C TYR A 532 42.89 -10.15 -14.67
N LEU A 533 42.85 -10.49 -13.38
CA LEU A 533 41.76 -10.15 -12.48
C LEU A 533 41.79 -8.65 -12.15
N CYS A 534 40.64 -8.00 -12.33
CA CYS A 534 40.44 -6.59 -12.06
C CYS A 534 39.74 -6.36 -10.73
N SER A 535 38.58 -6.98 -10.54
CA SER A 535 37.81 -6.84 -9.30
C SER A 535 37.14 -8.14 -8.91
N VAL A 536 37.00 -8.35 -7.61
CA VAL A 536 36.27 -9.47 -7.02
C VAL A 536 35.26 -8.93 -6.03
N TYR A 537 34.01 -9.35 -6.19
CA TYR A 537 32.94 -9.03 -5.25
C TYR A 537 32.36 -10.33 -4.72
N ILE A 538 32.18 -10.45 -3.40
CA ILE A 538 31.64 -11.64 -2.76
C ILE A 538 30.35 -11.26 -2.04
N SER A 539 29.27 -11.94 -2.37
CA SER A 539 27.94 -11.62 -1.84
C SER A 539 27.85 -11.92 -0.36
N GLY A 540 27.58 -10.87 0.42
CA GLY A 540 27.15 -10.95 1.82
C GLY A 540 25.64 -11.07 1.99
N GLY A 541 24.89 -11.22 0.89
CA GLY A 541 23.44 -11.18 0.84
C GLY A 541 22.87 -9.77 0.63
N ARG A 542 21.56 -9.70 0.43
CA ARG A 542 20.77 -8.46 0.35
C ARG A 542 19.96 -8.28 1.64
N ASN A 543 19.64 -7.04 2.00
CA ASN A 543 18.75 -6.79 3.14
C ASN A 543 17.31 -7.19 2.80
N VAL A 544 16.91 -8.39 3.24
CA VAL A 544 15.58 -8.95 2.99
C VAL A 544 14.52 -8.40 3.94
N ALA A 545 14.91 -7.72 5.02
CA ALA A 545 13.97 -7.19 6.01
C ALA A 545 13.26 -5.90 5.55
N LEU A 546 13.82 -5.15 4.60
CA LEU A 546 13.29 -3.87 4.14
C LEU A 546 11.80 -3.94 3.76
N LYS A 547 11.02 -3.06 4.40
CA LYS A 547 9.56 -2.92 4.28
C LYS A 547 8.77 -4.23 4.43
N GLN A 548 9.37 -5.25 5.03
CA GLN A 548 8.66 -6.47 5.35
C GLN A 548 7.66 -6.23 6.47
N ARG A 549 6.73 -7.16 6.61
CA ARG A 549 5.67 -7.06 7.61
C ARG A 549 6.24 -7.29 9.00
N THR A 550 5.88 -6.41 9.93
CA THR A 550 6.37 -6.46 11.30
C THR A 550 5.24 -6.43 12.31
N THR A 551 5.44 -7.06 13.45
CA THR A 551 4.55 -6.98 14.61
C THR A 551 5.35 -6.68 15.86
N GLN A 552 4.69 -6.14 16.87
CA GLN A 552 5.27 -6.02 18.21
C GLN A 552 4.20 -6.22 19.28
N THR A 553 4.62 -6.63 20.48
CA THR A 553 3.73 -7.03 21.57
C THR A 553 2.81 -5.92 22.07
N SER A 554 3.28 -4.67 22.02
CA SER A 554 2.53 -3.48 22.40
C SER A 554 3.11 -2.25 21.70
N ILE A 555 2.35 -1.16 21.58
CA ILE A 555 2.81 0.09 20.96
C ILE A 555 2.78 1.21 22.01
N PHE A 556 3.87 1.95 22.13
CA PHE A 556 3.92 3.12 23.01
C PHE A 556 2.94 4.22 22.53
N PRO A 557 2.25 4.96 23.41
CA PRO A 557 1.16 5.88 23.03
C PRO A 557 1.48 6.96 21.99
N LEU A 558 2.76 7.25 21.71
CA LEU A 558 3.18 8.06 20.57
C LEU A 558 3.22 7.20 19.29
N ILE A 559 2.04 6.79 18.82
CA ILE A 559 1.85 5.74 17.82
C ILE A 559 2.46 6.09 16.47
N SER A 560 2.46 7.36 16.07
CA SER A 560 3.09 7.80 14.81
C SER A 560 4.61 7.56 14.77
N MET A 561 5.25 7.38 15.92
CA MET A 561 6.71 7.28 16.06
C MET A 561 7.19 5.92 16.59
N SER A 562 6.27 5.05 17.03
CA SER A 562 6.62 3.85 17.81
C SER A 562 6.26 2.54 17.10
N GLN A 563 5.88 2.61 15.82
CA GLN A 563 5.36 1.48 15.05
C GLN A 563 6.44 0.41 14.83
N SER A 564 6.04 -0.85 14.74
CA SER A 564 6.95 -1.98 14.50
C SER A 564 7.72 -1.88 13.19
N LYS A 565 7.11 -1.28 12.16
CA LYS A 565 7.67 -1.14 10.81
C LYS A 565 8.87 -0.20 10.74
N ASN A 566 9.03 0.67 11.74
CA ASN A 566 10.12 1.63 11.78
C ASN A 566 11.48 0.92 11.81
N ALA A 567 11.56 -0.30 12.37
CA ALA A 567 12.77 -1.11 12.35
C ALA A 567 13.11 -1.75 10.98
N VAL A 568 12.31 -1.54 9.94
CA VAL A 568 12.58 -2.07 8.59
C VAL A 568 12.33 -1.01 7.52
N ASP A 569 12.38 0.26 7.90
CA ASP A 569 12.07 1.38 7.02
C ASP A 569 13.27 1.83 6.17
N GLY A 570 14.45 1.21 6.38
CA GLY A 570 15.68 1.52 5.67
C GLY A 570 16.44 2.73 6.25
N ASN A 571 16.06 3.24 7.42
CA ASN A 571 16.68 4.37 8.08
C ASN A 571 17.31 3.93 9.42
N ARG A 572 18.63 4.08 9.53
CA ARG A 572 19.42 3.63 10.70
C ARG A 572 19.48 4.66 11.83
N ASP A 573 18.65 5.72 11.76
CA ASP A 573 18.69 6.81 12.72
C ASP A 573 18.33 6.30 14.12
N ASN A 574 19.23 6.52 15.08
CA ASN A 574 19.11 5.99 16.43
C ASN A 574 18.47 6.97 17.43
N ILE A 575 17.97 8.11 16.93
CA ILE A 575 17.24 9.13 17.68
C ILE A 575 15.73 8.85 17.56
N PHE A 576 15.11 8.54 18.68
CA PHE A 576 13.68 8.15 18.73
C PHE A 576 12.76 9.24 18.18
N GLU A 577 13.09 10.50 18.47
CA GLU A 577 12.32 11.68 18.09
C GLU A 577 12.29 11.92 16.57
N HIS A 578 13.16 11.25 15.81
CA HIS A 578 13.16 11.31 14.34
C HIS A 578 12.18 10.31 13.71
N GLY A 579 11.56 9.43 14.50
CA GLY A 579 10.51 8.52 14.05
C GLY A 579 10.99 7.22 13.40
N SER A 580 12.29 6.93 13.44
CA SER A 580 12.90 5.74 12.84
C SER A 580 12.94 4.51 13.77
N CYS A 581 12.57 4.66 15.04
CA CYS A 581 12.67 3.57 16.00
C CYS A 581 11.32 3.00 16.39
N THR A 582 11.25 1.69 16.64
CA THR A 582 10.09 1.03 17.27
C THR A 582 10.07 1.32 18.76
N HIS A 583 8.92 1.17 19.43
CA HIS A 583 8.88 1.24 20.89
C HIS A 583 7.67 0.50 21.46
N THR A 584 7.92 -0.51 22.29
CA THR A 584 6.87 -1.19 23.06
C THR A 584 6.41 -0.33 24.25
N ASN A 585 5.26 -0.67 24.84
CA ASN A 585 4.72 0.06 25.98
C ASN A 585 5.44 -0.30 27.30
N TYR A 586 5.25 0.51 28.34
CA TYR A 586 5.95 0.37 29.62
C TYR A 586 5.44 -0.77 30.50
N ASP A 587 4.21 -1.21 30.28
CA ASP A 587 3.51 -2.28 31.01
C ASP A 587 3.66 -3.65 30.35
N ASP A 588 4.51 -3.74 29.32
CA ASP A 588 4.74 -4.97 28.58
C ASP A 588 5.64 -5.93 29.38
N ASN A 589 5.06 -7.08 29.76
CA ASN A 589 5.75 -8.08 30.58
C ASN A 589 6.75 -8.91 29.78
N SER A 590 6.61 -8.98 28.45
CA SER A 590 7.52 -9.74 27.59
C SER A 590 7.68 -9.07 26.23
N PRO A 591 8.35 -7.89 26.19
CA PRO A 591 8.47 -7.12 24.98
C PRO A 591 9.12 -7.92 23.86
N ALA A 592 8.42 -8.02 22.73
CA ALA A 592 8.93 -8.68 21.55
C ALA A 592 8.53 -7.92 20.28
N TRP A 593 9.40 -8.04 19.29
CA TRP A 593 9.21 -7.56 17.94
C TRP A 593 9.47 -8.72 16.99
N ALA A 594 8.75 -8.77 15.88
CA ALA A 594 8.95 -9.80 14.88
C ALA A 594 8.78 -9.25 13.46
N VAL A 595 9.46 -9.88 12.51
CA VAL A 595 9.31 -9.66 11.07
C VAL A 595 8.97 -10.98 10.38
N THR A 596 7.98 -10.94 9.50
CA THR A 596 7.50 -12.07 8.69
C THR A 596 7.79 -11.84 7.22
N PHE A 597 8.16 -12.91 6.52
CA PHE A 597 8.51 -12.88 5.10
C PHE A 597 7.45 -13.65 4.29
N SER A 598 7.09 -13.12 3.11
CA SER A 598 6.12 -13.74 2.20
C SER A 598 6.71 -14.89 1.37
N GLY A 599 8.03 -14.87 1.14
CA GLY A 599 8.76 -15.88 0.37
C GLY A 599 9.65 -16.76 1.24
N LYS A 600 10.12 -17.87 0.66
CA LYS A 600 11.14 -18.72 1.28
C LYS A 600 12.51 -18.05 1.18
N LEU A 601 13.12 -17.75 2.32
CA LEU A 601 14.41 -17.07 2.39
C LEU A 601 15.43 -17.90 3.15
N THR A 602 16.69 -17.79 2.78
CA THR A 602 17.81 -18.20 3.66
C THR A 602 18.53 -16.96 4.13
N VAL A 603 18.89 -16.93 5.41
CA VAL A 603 19.52 -15.77 6.04
C VAL A 603 20.76 -16.22 6.80
N ASN A 604 21.79 -15.40 6.77
CA ASN A 604 23.08 -15.71 7.36
C ASN A 604 23.54 -14.68 8.39
N ARG A 605 23.00 -13.45 8.37
CA ARG A 605 23.42 -12.37 9.24
C ARG A 605 22.28 -11.42 9.60
N TYR A 606 22.30 -10.97 10.85
CA TYR A 606 21.35 -10.03 11.43
C TYR A 606 22.14 -8.85 11.99
N VAL A 607 21.71 -7.64 11.69
CA VAL A 607 22.29 -6.39 12.20
C VAL A 607 21.19 -5.58 12.87
N LEU A 608 21.32 -5.38 14.18
CA LEU A 608 20.33 -4.66 14.99
C LEU A 608 20.90 -3.29 15.37
N TYR A 609 20.25 -2.22 14.94
CA TYR A 609 20.60 -0.85 15.30
C TYR A 609 19.79 -0.46 16.53
N ASN A 610 20.52 -0.10 17.58
CA ASN A 610 19.97 0.19 18.91
C ASN A 610 19.74 1.70 19.08
N ARG A 611 18.88 2.08 20.03
CA ARG A 611 18.62 3.49 20.36
C ARG A 611 19.76 4.08 21.16
N ALA A 612 20.30 5.23 20.74
CA ALA A 612 21.52 5.80 21.33
C ALA A 612 21.43 6.11 22.84
N LEU A 613 20.42 6.87 23.27
CA LEU A 613 20.35 7.39 24.66
C LEU A 613 20.02 6.34 25.73
N VAL A 614 19.46 5.19 25.34
CA VAL A 614 19.00 4.14 26.25
C VAL A 614 19.38 2.74 25.74
N ALA A 615 20.54 2.64 25.10
CA ALA A 615 21.00 1.42 24.43
C ALA A 615 21.08 0.19 25.35
N HIS A 616 21.25 0.39 26.67
CA HIS A 616 21.23 -0.70 27.65
C HIS A 616 19.92 -1.51 27.68
N ARG A 617 18.81 -0.95 27.17
CA ARG A 617 17.51 -1.62 27.15
C ARG A 617 17.50 -2.89 26.31
N LEU A 618 18.26 -2.93 25.22
CA LEU A 618 18.33 -4.09 24.32
C LEU A 618 19.18 -5.24 24.88
N GLN A 619 19.93 -5.04 25.97
CA GLN A 619 20.79 -6.08 26.55
C GLN A 619 20.00 -7.33 26.95
N GLY A 620 20.62 -8.49 26.77
CA GLY A 620 20.04 -9.78 27.17
C GLY A 620 18.86 -10.20 26.30
N PHE A 621 18.79 -9.69 25.07
CA PHE A 621 17.78 -10.09 24.10
C PHE A 621 18.01 -11.53 23.62
N LEU A 622 16.93 -12.12 23.13
CA LEU A 622 16.88 -13.38 22.43
C LEU A 622 16.43 -13.11 21.00
N LEU A 623 17.21 -13.60 20.04
CA LEU A 623 16.88 -13.59 18.62
C LEU A 623 16.63 -15.03 18.18
N GLU A 624 15.48 -15.27 17.57
CA GLU A 624 15.05 -16.57 17.09
C GLU A 624 14.52 -16.47 15.65
N SER A 625 14.82 -17.48 14.85
CA SER A 625 14.33 -17.60 13.47
C SER A 625 13.55 -18.90 13.33
N PHE A 626 12.44 -18.85 12.60
CA PHE A 626 11.51 -19.97 12.48
C PHE A 626 11.20 -20.30 11.03
N SER A 627 10.97 -21.59 10.76
CA SER A 627 10.44 -22.08 9.49
C SER A 627 8.94 -21.79 9.36
N GLU A 628 8.37 -22.05 8.17
CA GLU A 628 6.93 -21.92 7.90
C GLU A 628 6.08 -22.80 8.83
N GLU A 629 6.58 -23.97 9.21
CA GLU A 629 5.95 -24.89 10.16
C GLU A 629 6.10 -24.47 11.63
N GLY A 630 6.76 -23.35 11.91
CA GLY A 630 7.02 -22.85 13.25
C GLY A 630 8.18 -23.54 13.98
N THR A 631 9.03 -24.27 13.26
CA THR A 631 10.23 -24.90 13.85
C THR A 631 11.31 -23.84 14.05
N ASN A 632 11.90 -23.76 15.24
CA ASN A 632 13.03 -22.87 15.50
C ASN A 632 14.28 -23.41 14.77
N VAL A 633 14.79 -22.66 13.80
CA VAL A 633 15.97 -23.04 12.99
C VAL A 633 17.26 -22.37 13.48
N PHE A 634 17.15 -21.23 14.16
CA PHE A 634 18.29 -20.49 14.69
C PHE A 634 17.92 -19.76 15.97
N LYS A 635 18.85 -19.75 16.92
CA LYS A 635 18.68 -19.10 18.22
C LYS A 635 19.98 -18.46 18.67
N PHE A 636 19.91 -17.19 19.02
CA PHE A 636 20.98 -16.42 19.63
C PHE A 636 20.49 -15.75 20.90
N LYS A 637 21.28 -15.81 21.97
CA LYS A 637 21.02 -15.09 23.21
C LYS A 637 22.19 -14.16 23.48
N ASP A 638 21.91 -12.89 23.70
CA ASP A 638 22.92 -11.94 24.18
C ASP A 638 23.28 -12.29 25.62
N LEU A 639 24.51 -12.77 25.81
CA LEU A 639 25.05 -13.16 27.12
C LEU A 639 25.99 -12.08 27.69
N VAL A 640 26.32 -11.05 26.90
CA VAL A 640 27.33 -10.05 27.27
C VAL A 640 26.62 -8.79 27.75
N PRO A 641 26.84 -8.34 28.99
CA PRO A 641 26.20 -7.14 29.53
C PRO A 641 26.79 -5.83 28.98
N THR A 642 27.51 -5.87 27.85
CA THR A 642 28.04 -4.67 27.21
C THR A 642 26.97 -4.07 26.30
N THR A 643 26.65 -2.81 26.56
CA THR A 643 25.76 -2.05 25.69
C THR A 643 26.47 -1.79 24.36
N GLN A 644 25.82 -2.15 23.25
CA GLN A 644 26.31 -1.85 21.90
C GLN A 644 25.30 -0.96 21.17
N GLY A 645 25.82 -0.03 20.36
CA GLY A 645 24.98 0.77 19.45
C GLY A 645 24.48 -0.05 18.27
N VAL A 646 25.24 -1.06 17.85
CA VAL A 646 24.90 -1.99 16.77
C VAL A 646 25.29 -3.40 17.21
N TYR A 647 24.37 -4.36 17.08
CA TYR A 647 24.64 -5.78 17.32
C TYR A 647 24.68 -6.52 15.99
N THR A 648 25.78 -7.23 15.70
CA THR A 648 25.89 -8.09 14.53
C THR A 648 25.90 -9.55 14.96
N VAL A 649 24.92 -10.32 14.49
CA VAL A 649 24.77 -11.75 14.78
C VAL A 649 24.89 -12.51 13.47
N THR A 650 25.82 -13.47 13.41
CA THR A 650 25.98 -14.33 12.23
C THR A 650 25.49 -15.73 12.57
N SER A 651 24.62 -16.29 11.74
CA SER A 651 24.16 -17.67 11.89
C SER A 651 25.30 -18.62 11.53
N THR A 652 25.63 -19.52 12.44
CA THR A 652 26.56 -20.64 12.18
C THR A 652 25.81 -21.93 11.84
N ALA A 653 24.47 -21.91 11.90
CA ALA A 653 23.64 -23.05 11.55
C ALA A 653 23.63 -23.27 10.03
N PRO A 654 23.42 -24.51 9.56
CA PRO A 654 23.25 -24.79 8.14
C PRO A 654 22.12 -23.94 7.53
N PRO A 655 22.27 -23.50 6.27
CA PRO A 655 21.27 -22.66 5.60
C PRO A 655 19.93 -23.38 5.57
N SER A 656 18.92 -22.79 6.22
CA SER A 656 17.58 -23.35 6.33
C SER A 656 16.56 -22.28 5.97
N PRO A 657 15.48 -22.63 5.23
CA PRO A 657 14.42 -21.67 4.92
C PRO A 657 13.77 -21.12 6.18
N ILE A 658 13.54 -19.80 6.21
CA ILE A 658 12.83 -19.11 7.28
C ILE A 658 11.61 -18.35 6.76
N SER A 659 10.65 -18.13 7.64
CA SER A 659 9.44 -17.32 7.42
C SER A 659 9.26 -16.21 8.47
N LEU A 660 9.93 -16.33 9.62
CA LEU A 660 9.76 -15.44 10.77
C LEU A 660 11.08 -15.24 11.51
N VAL A 661 11.36 -13.99 11.89
CA VAL A 661 12.41 -13.65 12.86
C VAL A 661 11.78 -12.90 14.03
N LYS A 662 12.10 -13.31 15.25
CA LYS A 662 11.59 -12.74 16.49
C LYS A 662 12.76 -12.27 17.36
N ILE A 663 12.64 -11.04 17.88
CA ILE A 663 13.55 -10.46 18.86
C ILE A 663 12.75 -10.19 20.12
N GLN A 664 13.19 -10.72 21.26
CA GLN A 664 12.49 -10.62 22.54
C GLN A 664 13.46 -10.29 23.66
N ILE A 665 13.06 -9.44 24.60
CA ILE A 665 13.84 -9.22 25.82
C ILE A 665 13.69 -10.46 26.72
N ALA A 666 14.79 -11.21 26.93
CA ALA A 666 14.76 -12.49 27.65
C ALA A 666 15.27 -12.40 29.10
N SER A 667 16.03 -11.36 29.45
CA SER A 667 16.49 -11.10 30.81
C SER A 667 15.75 -9.90 31.39
N LEU A 668 14.69 -10.17 32.14
CA LEU A 668 14.01 -9.21 33.00
C LEU A 668 14.94 -8.89 34.16
N ASP A 669 15.70 -7.80 34.05
CA ASP A 669 16.48 -7.29 35.17
C ASP A 669 15.49 -6.92 36.29
N VAL A 670 15.64 -7.56 37.46
CA VAL A 670 14.71 -7.40 38.60
C VAL A 670 14.74 -5.95 39.14
N ASN A 671 15.74 -5.15 38.73
CA ASN A 671 15.88 -3.72 39.03
C ASN A 671 15.38 -2.78 37.91
N ARG A 672 14.89 -3.29 36.77
CA ARG A 672 14.29 -2.46 35.71
C ARG A 672 12.83 -2.15 36.05
N ASN A 673 12.53 -0.87 36.27
CA ASN A 673 11.17 -0.40 36.53
C ASN A 673 10.20 -0.55 35.34
N ALA A 674 10.70 -0.82 34.12
CA ALA A 674 9.89 -1.01 32.91
C ALA A 674 10.69 -1.78 31.84
N ASN A 675 10.02 -2.68 31.10
CA ASN A 675 10.62 -3.46 30.02
C ASN A 675 10.19 -2.85 28.68
N PHE A 676 11.14 -2.23 28.00
CA PHE A 676 10.93 -1.70 26.66
C PHE A 676 11.77 -2.48 25.67
N LEU A 677 11.20 -2.78 24.51
CA LEU A 677 11.96 -3.11 23.31
C LEU A 677 11.89 -1.92 22.37
N THR A 678 13.06 -1.47 21.91
CA THR A 678 13.22 -0.37 20.98
C THR A 678 14.31 -0.79 19.99
N LEU A 679 13.94 -0.89 18.72
CA LEU A 679 14.83 -1.23 17.61
C LEU A 679 14.75 -0.07 16.61
N CYS A 680 15.89 0.49 16.24
CA CYS A 680 15.95 1.62 15.31
C CYS A 680 16.16 1.19 13.86
N GLU A 681 16.71 0.00 13.64
CA GLU A 681 16.69 -0.69 12.36
C GLU A 681 17.08 -2.15 12.59
N VAL A 682 16.54 -3.06 11.80
CA VAL A 682 16.85 -4.49 11.78
C VAL A 682 17.11 -4.88 10.34
N GLU A 683 18.39 -5.04 10.02
CA GLU A 683 18.81 -5.51 8.70
C GLU A 683 19.07 -7.01 8.76
N ILE A 684 18.47 -7.75 7.84
CA ILE A 684 18.62 -9.20 7.77
C ILE A 684 19.17 -9.51 6.39
N PHE A 685 20.39 -10.04 6.35
CA PHE A 685 21.07 -10.35 5.10
C PHE A 685 20.84 -11.81 4.73
N GLY A 686 20.46 -12.00 3.47
CA GLY A 686 20.11 -13.30 2.92
C GLY A 686 19.81 -13.24 1.44
N ASP A 687 19.24 -14.32 0.91
CA ASP A 687 18.74 -14.38 -0.46
C ASP A 687 17.48 -15.27 -0.55
N SER A 688 16.72 -15.10 -1.63
CA SER A 688 15.46 -15.82 -1.83
C SER A 688 15.67 -17.20 -2.44
N LEU A 689 14.79 -18.13 -2.11
CA LEU A 689 14.74 -19.47 -2.70
C LEU A 689 13.62 -19.52 -3.73
N CYS A 690 13.99 -19.31 -5.00
CA CYS A 690 13.04 -19.36 -6.11
C CYS A 690 12.87 -20.76 -6.66
N GLU A 691 11.69 -21.00 -7.23
CA GLU A 691 11.46 -22.20 -8.03
C GLU A 691 12.34 -22.17 -9.28
N SER A 692 12.61 -23.35 -9.82
CA SER A 692 13.40 -23.51 -11.04
C SER A 692 12.81 -22.66 -12.18
N GLY A 693 13.64 -21.83 -12.81
CA GLY A 693 13.21 -20.96 -13.89
C GLY A 693 12.69 -19.59 -13.46
N GLN A 694 12.81 -19.24 -12.18
CA GLN A 694 12.50 -17.90 -11.65
C GLN A 694 13.70 -17.25 -10.98
N TYR A 695 13.73 -15.93 -10.99
CA TYR A 695 14.74 -15.11 -10.31
C TYR A 695 14.13 -13.80 -9.83
N GLY A 696 14.87 -13.05 -9.03
CA GLY A 696 14.43 -11.76 -8.48
C GLY A 696 14.36 -11.77 -6.96
N ARG A 697 13.78 -10.72 -6.39
CA ARG A 697 13.68 -10.61 -4.92
C ARG A 697 12.57 -11.47 -4.34
N GLU A 698 11.47 -11.57 -5.05
CA GLU A 698 10.27 -12.35 -4.69
C GLU A 698 9.98 -13.43 -5.74
N CYS A 699 10.99 -13.77 -6.56
CA CYS A 699 10.85 -14.73 -7.66
C CYS A 699 9.86 -14.25 -8.74
N GLU A 700 9.77 -12.94 -8.88
CA GLU A 700 8.84 -12.20 -9.73
C GLU A 700 9.19 -12.27 -11.22
N HIS A 701 10.41 -12.66 -11.56
CA HIS A 701 10.89 -12.75 -12.94
C HIS A 701 11.06 -14.19 -13.40
N LYS A 702 10.78 -14.44 -14.69
CA LYS A 702 11.02 -15.72 -15.35
C LYS A 702 12.33 -15.69 -16.11
N CYS A 703 13.08 -16.78 -16.05
CA CYS A 703 14.33 -16.93 -16.79
C CYS A 703 14.11 -16.88 -18.31
N ALA A 704 15.06 -16.26 -19.02
CA ALA A 704 15.09 -16.18 -20.49
C ALA A 704 16.43 -16.70 -21.03
N CYS A 705 16.70 -17.99 -20.81
CA CYS A 705 17.95 -18.64 -21.22
C CYS A 705 17.91 -19.12 -22.68
N ALA A 706 19.08 -19.15 -23.32
CA ALA A 706 19.23 -19.61 -24.70
C ALA A 706 18.88 -21.09 -24.84
N ASP A 707 19.32 -21.91 -23.89
CA ASP A 707 18.81 -23.27 -23.71
C ASP A 707 17.57 -23.25 -22.81
N LYS A 708 16.47 -23.85 -23.27
CA LYS A 708 15.21 -23.94 -22.52
C LYS A 708 15.27 -24.91 -21.35
N ASN A 709 16.25 -25.80 -21.32
CA ASN A 709 16.49 -26.72 -20.21
C ASN A 709 17.39 -26.13 -19.12
N ASP A 710 17.95 -24.93 -19.37
CA ASP A 710 18.82 -24.23 -18.44
C ASP A 710 18.00 -23.36 -17.47
N THR A 711 18.54 -23.15 -16.28
CA THR A 711 17.91 -22.37 -15.21
C THR A 711 18.80 -21.20 -14.85
N CYS A 712 18.26 -19.99 -14.85
CA CYS A 712 19.02 -18.81 -14.49
C CYS A 712 19.32 -18.74 -12.98
N PHE A 713 20.34 -17.98 -12.63
CA PHE A 713 20.68 -17.72 -11.24
C PHE A 713 19.60 -16.90 -10.56
N VAL A 714 19.14 -17.36 -9.39
CA VAL A 714 18.10 -16.66 -8.61
C VAL A 714 18.51 -15.22 -8.25
N SER A 715 19.79 -15.03 -7.92
CA SER A 715 20.34 -13.74 -7.47
C SER A 715 20.51 -12.72 -8.60
N THR A 716 20.78 -13.17 -9.83
CA THR A 716 21.21 -12.26 -10.93
C THR A 716 20.41 -12.39 -12.22
N GLY A 717 19.62 -13.46 -12.38
CA GLY A 717 18.96 -13.82 -13.65
C GLY A 717 19.93 -14.28 -14.74
N GLY A 718 21.23 -14.46 -14.42
CA GLY A 718 22.24 -14.90 -15.36
C GLY A 718 22.02 -16.35 -15.80
N CYS A 719 22.12 -16.61 -17.10
CA CYS A 719 21.94 -17.95 -17.67
C CYS A 719 23.31 -18.58 -17.99
N PRO A 720 23.62 -19.79 -17.47
CA PRO A 720 24.82 -20.54 -17.84
C PRO A 720 25.02 -20.74 -19.35
N SER A 721 23.95 -21.01 -20.08
CA SER A 721 23.94 -21.19 -21.54
C SER A 721 23.95 -19.88 -22.35
N GLY A 722 23.94 -18.73 -21.66
CA GLY A 722 23.71 -17.42 -22.25
C GLY A 722 22.23 -17.06 -22.38
N CYS A 723 21.94 -15.81 -22.70
CA CYS A 723 20.57 -15.30 -22.81
C CYS A 723 19.94 -15.63 -24.18
N ALA A 724 18.62 -15.82 -24.21
CA ALA A 724 17.88 -15.98 -25.46
C ALA A 724 18.04 -14.74 -26.38
N PRO A 725 17.90 -14.87 -27.71
CA PRO A 725 17.99 -13.74 -28.63
C PRO A 725 17.05 -12.58 -28.23
N GLY A 726 17.57 -11.35 -28.23
CA GLY A 726 16.83 -10.15 -27.77
C GLY A 726 16.93 -9.88 -26.27
N PHE A 727 17.59 -10.75 -25.50
CA PHE A 727 17.91 -10.56 -24.09
C PHE A 727 19.43 -10.45 -23.92
N GLN A 728 19.89 -9.52 -23.09
CA GLN A 728 21.30 -9.41 -22.71
C GLN A 728 21.45 -9.58 -21.19
N GLY A 729 22.62 -10.06 -20.77
CA GLY A 729 22.93 -10.58 -19.42
C GLY A 729 22.82 -9.64 -18.22
N ARG A 730 22.15 -8.48 -18.33
CA ARG A 730 21.73 -7.66 -17.18
C ARG A 730 20.41 -6.97 -17.51
N ILE A 731 19.30 -7.52 -17.01
CA ILE A 731 17.96 -6.96 -16.82
C ILE A 731 17.33 -6.19 -18.01
N LEU A 732 16.24 -6.78 -18.52
CA LEU A 732 15.03 -6.19 -19.12
C LEU A 732 15.17 -4.85 -19.87
N GLN A 733 15.61 -4.89 -21.12
CA GLN A 733 14.88 -4.19 -22.18
C GLN A 733 14.77 -5.11 -23.39
N SER A 734 13.55 -5.39 -23.82
CA SER A 734 13.33 -5.81 -25.20
C SER A 734 13.97 -4.76 -26.10
N SER A 735 14.87 -5.17 -26.99
CA SER A 735 15.32 -4.29 -28.06
C SER A 735 14.12 -3.89 -28.92
N LEU A 736 13.58 -2.69 -28.67
CA LEU A 736 12.73 -1.96 -29.62
C LEU A 736 13.60 -0.92 -30.32
#